data_AF-A0A8F1WII4-F1
#
_entry.id   AF-A0A8F1WII4-F1
#
_cell.length_a   1.000
_cell.length_b   1.000
_cell.length_c   1.000
_cell.angle_alpha   90.00
_cell.angle_beta   90.00
_cell.angle_gamma   90.00
#
_symmetry.space_group_name_H-M   'P 1'
#
loop_
_entity.id
_entity.type
_entity.pdbx_description
1 polymer ?
#
loop_
_entity_poly.entity_id
_entity_poly.type
_entity_poly.pdbx_seq_one_letter_code
_entity_poly.pdbx_strand_id
1 'polypeptide(L)'
;MADGESKIYNFLSDILKIISELKAMNLPQFTNRIHNLEQNISSFSVHTIKSGLVGITSSGKSSVLNILLGTGTKILKEQSKATTNMIVFCSKAKEPTLEIMFEDEKRLKKTGDEVLTESIWKYSSEDENPGNKYAIKYIKLGLPSFILGDSIELADTPGLDAYGLKEHEDLTLREFLPQADLIVYLSSIRSPMKEADRKILNKIMDADQKIIFVQTCKGAVVDSSLGKDSSDTVEARLDSFKEEFEKTIRPYASLKDAPIVQVETNTASQYFKNNDTAAWAESGFEELVYVVKTVARQLQYEYTIRNLRKVVDEVNALIALVLGVGKEEAEKKTSIEEQVKKLDKYKKYYDKITHTKEQVVTIWNQKMDHNSLYTVYERELSRMFASRYDFNYLRDTEFTMKTNEIGEKMYEIKAHMLDNLDNARGKFKEYFDDLGLDVRRTDIQNTTVKSFFLPNMKKRRVSDVVGGAGSSAKSLISKGGESAAEYIDKAQFIRDLKGSMELFFIPLLEHLQWWNKTVTTSFVEPLSNKISSIEDDITNIDKVSDFDKDLYKKLVEISKALHNNVRNVSDLCNIEHIEQAFPQYAKRKSYAREKSIVFANLFLQMCNRFYESMFHNYYFKKLAILSKNNKKSIVLIDQNFGNHFSFLSRLLRPDNEDAERLRTLEVPYVINPQNPVKDIDSYTIKGEFSDTLTFYVIGNNEKSLSFVKSGTLFDEADVVQVMIEDLHRVGSALVDLVERNQFFDHIKRHKDKLLLTYPGGAYFQKARLHIMVIEAISEINKIFDDAEIHWFIYEGFEVRYNHFYEISRGITPNNLEPEDCLNMWKTQYLPLDEPFTEDTLLEQFAELT
;
A
#
# COMPACT_ATOMS: atom_id res chain seq x y z
N MET A 1 -23.84 22.29 8.68
CA MET A 1 -24.69 21.11 8.40
C MET A 1 -25.94 21.49 7.57
N ALA A 2 -26.81 22.40 8.01
CA ALA A 2 -28.03 22.77 7.26
C ALA A 2 -27.79 23.29 5.82
N ASP A 3 -26.74 24.07 5.58
CA ASP A 3 -26.37 24.53 4.22
C ASP A 3 -25.88 23.36 3.32
N GLY A 4 -25.21 22.36 3.90
CA GLY A 4 -24.73 21.18 3.19
C GLY A 4 -25.86 20.21 2.81
N GLU A 5 -26.81 19.97 3.72
CA GLU A 5 -28.00 19.15 3.44
C GLU A 5 -28.87 19.76 2.33
N SER A 6 -29.06 21.09 2.35
CA SER A 6 -29.77 21.82 1.29
C SER A 6 -29.06 21.72 -0.07
N LYS A 7 -27.73 21.85 -0.09
CA LYS A 7 -26.91 21.66 -1.30
C LYS A 7 -27.04 20.25 -1.87
N ILE A 8 -27.03 19.24 -1.02
CA ILE A 8 -27.18 17.83 -1.43
C ILE A 8 -28.58 17.58 -2.00
N TYR A 9 -29.63 18.06 -1.34
CA TYR A 9 -30.99 17.91 -1.83
C TYR A 9 -31.20 18.59 -3.20
N ASN A 10 -30.69 19.81 -3.36
CA ASN A 10 -30.76 20.53 -4.63
C ASN A 10 -29.99 19.78 -5.72
N PHE A 11 -28.79 19.29 -5.42
CA PHE A 11 -28.01 18.47 -6.34
C PHE A 11 -28.78 17.22 -6.80
N LEU A 12 -29.35 16.42 -5.90
CA LEU A 12 -30.09 15.22 -6.26
C LEU A 12 -31.33 15.53 -7.12
N SER A 13 -32.06 16.59 -6.77
CA SER A 13 -33.23 17.05 -7.51
C SER A 13 -32.87 17.49 -8.93
N ASP A 14 -31.77 18.25 -9.07
CA ASP A 14 -31.33 18.75 -10.38
C ASP A 14 -30.76 17.64 -11.25
N ILE A 15 -30.06 16.65 -10.67
CA ILE A 15 -29.62 15.46 -11.40
C ILE A 15 -30.81 14.64 -11.93
N LEU A 16 -31.88 14.45 -11.14
CA LEU A 16 -33.08 13.74 -11.60
C LEU A 16 -33.78 14.44 -12.79
N LYS A 17 -33.80 15.78 -12.79
CA LYS A 17 -34.32 16.56 -13.93
C LYS A 17 -33.48 16.33 -15.19
N ILE A 18 -32.15 16.42 -15.07
CA ILE A 18 -31.23 16.26 -16.20
C ILE A 18 -31.28 14.82 -16.77
N ILE A 19 -31.41 13.82 -15.90
CA ILE A 19 -31.59 12.42 -16.32
C ILE A 19 -32.88 12.24 -17.13
N SER A 20 -33.97 12.89 -16.71
CA SER A 20 -35.25 12.82 -17.41
C SER A 20 -35.15 13.41 -18.83
N GLU A 21 -34.38 14.49 -18.99
CA GLU A 21 -34.07 15.08 -20.30
C GLU A 21 -33.22 14.15 -21.17
N LEU A 22 -32.19 13.50 -20.61
CA LEU A 22 -31.37 12.51 -21.33
C LEU A 22 -32.18 11.28 -21.77
N LYS A 23 -33.09 10.81 -20.92
CA LYS A 23 -33.96 9.67 -21.20
C LYS A 23 -34.90 9.94 -22.39
N ALA A 24 -35.40 11.18 -22.51
CA ALA A 24 -36.24 11.60 -23.62
C ALA A 24 -35.54 11.57 -24.99
N MET A 25 -34.19 11.55 -25.02
CA MET A 25 -33.40 11.47 -26.26
C MET A 25 -33.32 10.04 -26.84
N ASN A 26 -33.78 9.01 -26.11
CA ASN A 26 -33.84 7.60 -26.56
C ASN A 26 -32.52 7.02 -27.10
N LEU A 27 -31.39 7.40 -26.51
CA LEU A 27 -30.08 6.86 -26.89
C LEU A 27 -29.74 5.61 -26.04
N PRO A 28 -29.61 4.41 -26.65
CA PRO A 28 -29.42 3.14 -25.92
C PRO A 28 -28.18 3.13 -25.01
N GLN A 29 -27.12 3.86 -25.38
CA GLN A 29 -25.89 3.92 -24.61
C GLN A 29 -26.04 4.54 -23.19
N PHE A 30 -27.09 5.33 -22.95
CA PHE A 30 -27.32 5.96 -21.64
C PHE A 30 -28.24 5.15 -20.71
N THR A 31 -29.01 4.19 -21.24
CA THR A 31 -30.12 3.55 -20.52
C THR A 31 -29.69 2.87 -19.22
N ASN A 32 -28.62 2.07 -19.24
CA ASN A 32 -28.13 1.37 -18.05
C ASN A 32 -27.59 2.33 -16.99
N ARG A 33 -26.89 3.40 -17.41
CA ARG A 33 -26.29 4.37 -16.48
C ARG A 33 -27.36 5.24 -15.83
N ILE A 34 -28.37 5.64 -16.60
CA ILE A 34 -29.55 6.34 -16.10
C ILE A 34 -30.28 5.49 -15.04
N HIS A 35 -30.52 4.21 -15.33
CA HIS A 35 -31.21 3.33 -14.39
C HIS A 35 -30.46 3.17 -13.06
N ASN A 36 -29.14 2.95 -13.12
CA ASN A 36 -28.31 2.82 -11.92
C ASN A 36 -28.29 4.11 -11.09
N LEU A 37 -28.26 5.27 -11.74
CA LEU A 37 -28.27 6.57 -11.08
C LEU A 37 -29.64 6.88 -10.43
N GLU A 38 -30.75 6.55 -11.11
CA GLU A 38 -32.10 6.63 -10.53
C GLU A 38 -32.23 5.75 -9.27
N GLN A 39 -31.73 4.52 -9.32
CA GLN A 39 -31.72 3.61 -8.16
C GLN A 39 -30.90 4.18 -7.00
N ASN A 40 -29.68 4.63 -7.26
CA ASN A 40 -28.80 5.21 -6.23
C ASN A 40 -29.42 6.46 -5.58
N ILE A 41 -30.04 7.34 -6.35
CA ILE A 41 -30.73 8.54 -5.83
C ILE A 41 -31.97 8.16 -5.02
N SER A 42 -32.74 7.16 -5.47
CA SER A 42 -33.91 6.68 -4.71
C SER A 42 -33.52 6.03 -3.38
N SER A 43 -32.37 5.35 -3.33
CA SER A 43 -31.80 4.74 -2.13
C SER A 43 -31.03 5.73 -1.23
N PHE A 44 -30.91 7.00 -1.64
CA PHE A 44 -30.20 8.05 -0.91
C PHE A 44 -30.90 8.46 0.40
N SER A 45 -32.04 7.86 0.73
CA SER A 45 -32.78 8.10 1.96
C SER A 45 -31.89 8.06 3.21
N VAL A 46 -32.25 8.87 4.21
CA VAL A 46 -31.56 8.97 5.50
C VAL A 46 -31.35 7.58 6.10
N HIS A 47 -30.09 7.17 6.20
CA HIS A 47 -29.70 5.98 6.94
C HIS A 47 -30.18 6.13 8.39
N THR A 48 -31.03 5.21 8.84
CA THR A 48 -31.46 5.19 10.24
C THR A 48 -30.33 4.59 11.05
N ILE A 49 -29.79 5.35 12.00
CA ILE A 49 -28.69 4.89 12.85
C ILE A 49 -29.23 3.79 13.76
N LYS A 50 -28.81 2.56 13.52
CA LYS A 50 -29.11 1.42 14.38
C LYS A 50 -28.17 1.45 15.57
N SER A 51 -28.74 1.74 16.72
CA SER A 51 -28.03 1.81 17.99
C SER A 51 -28.44 0.67 18.91
N GLY A 52 -27.51 0.15 19.72
CA GLY A 52 -27.81 -0.93 20.66
C GLY A 52 -27.34 -0.65 22.07
N LEU A 53 -28.21 -0.95 23.05
CA LEU A 53 -27.85 -0.97 24.46
C LEU A 53 -27.16 -2.29 24.76
N VAL A 54 -25.86 -2.26 25.05
CA VAL A 54 -25.03 -3.45 25.29
C VAL A 54 -24.44 -3.38 26.69
N GLY A 55 -24.30 -4.52 27.36
CA GLY A 55 -23.64 -4.60 28.66
C GLY A 55 -24.05 -5.85 29.42
N ILE A 56 -23.33 -6.14 30.51
CA ILE A 56 -23.61 -7.31 31.35
C ILE A 56 -25.03 -7.32 31.92
N THR A 57 -25.51 -8.49 32.35
CA THR A 57 -26.81 -8.62 33.01
C THR A 57 -26.89 -7.69 34.23
N SER A 58 -28.04 -7.03 34.42
CA SER A 58 -28.29 -6.07 35.51
C SER A 58 -27.52 -4.74 35.43
N SER A 59 -27.00 -4.35 34.26
CA SER A 59 -26.39 -3.03 34.02
C SER A 59 -27.39 -1.87 33.84
N GLY A 60 -28.69 -2.16 33.75
CA GLY A 60 -29.76 -1.16 33.64
C GLY A 60 -30.24 -0.82 32.22
N LYS A 61 -29.98 -1.67 31.21
CA LYS A 61 -30.38 -1.48 29.80
C LYS A 61 -31.86 -1.14 29.61
N SER A 62 -32.76 -2.04 30.02
CA SER A 62 -34.21 -1.83 29.88
C SER A 62 -34.71 -0.62 30.69
N SER A 63 -34.10 -0.32 31.84
CA SER A 63 -34.42 0.87 32.64
C SER A 63 -34.03 2.17 31.94
N VAL A 64 -32.84 2.23 31.33
CA VAL A 64 -32.41 3.39 30.54
C VAL A 64 -33.33 3.57 29.33
N LEU A 65 -33.69 2.48 28.64
CA LEU A 65 -34.58 2.54 27.49
C LEU A 65 -35.99 3.00 27.86
N ASN A 66 -36.55 2.53 28.98
CA ASN A 66 -37.86 3.00 29.47
C ASN A 66 -37.90 4.53 29.67
N ILE A 67 -36.83 5.13 30.18
CA ILE A 67 -36.71 6.60 30.27
C ILE A 67 -36.70 7.23 28.87
N LEU A 68 -35.93 6.67 27.94
CA LEU A 68 -35.82 7.17 26.56
C LEU A 68 -37.09 7.00 25.71
N LEU A 69 -37.96 6.04 26.05
CA LEU A 69 -39.29 5.89 25.45
C LEU A 69 -40.21 7.07 25.79
N GLY A 70 -39.93 7.81 26.87
CA GLY A 70 -40.60 9.06 27.19
C GLY A 70 -42.06 8.94 27.63
N THR A 71 -42.56 7.72 27.88
CA THR A 71 -43.96 7.47 28.27
C THR A 71 -44.22 7.68 29.76
N GLY A 72 -43.18 7.73 30.59
CA GLY A 72 -43.30 7.73 32.05
C GLY A 72 -43.78 6.40 32.65
N THR A 73 -43.97 5.37 31.83
CA THR A 73 -44.42 4.03 32.24
C THR A 73 -43.40 2.98 31.85
N LYS A 74 -43.38 1.85 32.58
CA LYS A 74 -42.46 0.75 32.32
C LYS A 74 -43.02 -0.15 31.22
N ILE A 75 -42.63 0.13 29.97
CA ILE A 75 -43.05 -0.66 28.82
C ILE A 75 -42.21 -1.93 28.71
N LEU A 76 -40.91 -1.82 28.93
CA LEU A 76 -40.00 -2.94 29.02
C LEU A 76 -39.88 -3.38 30.47
N LYS A 77 -39.77 -4.69 30.69
CA LYS A 77 -39.64 -5.26 32.03
C LYS A 77 -38.26 -4.88 32.62
N GLU A 78 -38.21 -4.61 33.92
CA GLU A 78 -36.96 -4.29 34.64
C GLU A 78 -36.75 -5.32 35.76
N GLN A 79 -35.67 -6.12 35.70
CA GLN A 79 -35.34 -7.08 36.75
C GLN A 79 -33.83 -7.27 36.93
N SER A 80 -33.44 -7.91 38.05
CA SER A 80 -32.06 -8.22 38.43
C SER A 80 -31.53 -9.57 37.91
N LYS A 81 -32.33 -10.33 37.17
CA LYS A 81 -31.97 -11.54 36.40
C LYS A 81 -32.19 -11.28 34.90
N ALA A 82 -31.67 -12.13 34.02
CA ALA A 82 -31.79 -11.99 32.56
C ALA A 82 -33.24 -11.61 32.17
N THR A 83 -33.44 -10.36 31.74
CA THR A 83 -34.78 -9.75 31.69
C THR A 83 -35.41 -9.86 30.31
N THR A 84 -34.57 -9.94 29.28
CA THR A 84 -34.87 -9.76 27.86
C THR A 84 -34.14 -10.88 27.10
N ASN A 85 -34.86 -11.68 26.30
CA ASN A 85 -34.29 -12.88 25.66
C ASN A 85 -34.20 -12.82 24.13
N MET A 86 -34.70 -11.75 23.53
CA MET A 86 -34.59 -11.38 22.12
C MET A 86 -34.23 -9.89 21.97
N ILE A 87 -34.15 -9.37 20.74
CA ILE A 87 -33.92 -7.94 20.52
C ILE A 87 -35.25 -7.18 20.41
N VAL A 88 -35.37 -6.06 21.14
CA VAL A 88 -36.48 -5.12 20.99
C VAL A 88 -35.97 -3.80 20.42
N PHE A 89 -36.33 -3.49 19.18
CA PHE A 89 -36.01 -2.23 18.52
C PHE A 89 -37.05 -1.17 18.87
N CYS A 90 -36.59 -0.03 19.37
CA CYS A 90 -37.43 1.10 19.72
C CYS A 90 -37.09 2.31 18.84
N SER A 91 -38.12 2.94 18.26
CA SER A 91 -37.93 4.09 17.38
C SER A 91 -39.06 5.11 17.55
N LYS A 92 -38.88 6.30 16.96
CA LYS A 92 -39.94 7.31 16.95
C LYS A 92 -40.92 7.04 15.82
N ALA A 93 -42.21 7.09 16.14
CA ALA A 93 -43.30 6.90 15.18
C ALA A 93 -44.38 7.98 15.39
N LYS A 94 -45.14 8.30 14.33
CA LYS A 94 -46.22 9.31 14.42
C LYS A 94 -47.37 8.84 15.33
N GLU A 95 -47.62 7.55 15.33
CA GLU A 95 -48.60 6.87 16.18
C GLU A 95 -47.93 5.64 16.79
N PRO A 96 -48.41 5.11 17.93
CA PRO A 96 -47.90 3.87 18.50
C PRO A 96 -47.98 2.72 17.49
N THR A 97 -46.89 1.98 17.32
CA THR A 97 -46.83 0.81 16.43
C THR A 97 -46.07 -0.33 17.11
N LEU A 98 -46.55 -1.56 16.94
CA LEU A 98 -45.89 -2.78 17.40
C LEU A 98 -45.85 -3.79 16.27
N GLU A 99 -44.66 -4.24 15.91
CA GLU A 99 -44.45 -5.34 14.97
C GLU A 99 -43.66 -6.46 15.66
N ILE A 100 -44.23 -7.66 15.66
CA ILE A 100 -43.58 -8.88 16.16
C ILE A 100 -43.22 -9.74 14.96
N MET A 101 -41.93 -10.02 14.82
CA MET A 101 -41.40 -10.89 13.77
C MET A 101 -41.11 -12.26 14.35
N PHE A 102 -41.73 -13.31 13.81
CA PHE A 102 -41.49 -14.70 14.18
C PHE A 102 -40.37 -15.32 13.31
N GLU A 103 -39.74 -16.40 13.77
CA GLU A 103 -38.68 -17.11 13.03
C GLU A 103 -39.19 -17.74 11.72
N ASP A 104 -40.48 -18.05 11.64
CA ASP A 104 -41.15 -18.59 10.45
C ASP A 104 -41.59 -17.50 9.44
N GLU A 105 -41.05 -16.28 9.58
CA GLU A 105 -41.37 -15.10 8.78
C GLU A 105 -42.83 -14.59 8.88
N LYS A 106 -43.65 -15.11 9.80
CA LYS A 106 -44.97 -14.52 10.10
C LYS A 106 -44.82 -13.20 10.83
N ARG A 107 -45.66 -12.21 10.51
CA ARG A 107 -45.65 -10.87 11.11
C ARG A 107 -46.97 -10.57 11.79
N LEU A 108 -46.92 -10.14 13.05
CA LEU A 108 -48.05 -9.57 13.76
C LEU A 108 -47.85 -8.06 13.88
N LYS A 109 -48.82 -7.26 13.46
CA LYS A 109 -48.79 -5.79 13.52
C LYS A 109 -49.97 -5.24 14.31
N LYS A 110 -49.71 -4.32 15.23
CA LYS A 110 -50.71 -3.52 15.94
C LYS A 110 -50.37 -2.03 15.80
N THR A 111 -51.39 -1.18 15.80
CA THR A 111 -51.25 0.28 15.65
C THR A 111 -52.24 1.00 16.57
N GLY A 112 -51.92 2.22 17.00
CA GLY A 112 -52.78 3.02 17.87
C GLY A 112 -52.83 2.47 19.30
N ASP A 113 -53.96 2.66 19.99
CA ASP A 113 -54.10 2.32 21.41
C ASP A 113 -53.89 0.83 21.70
N GLU A 114 -54.17 -0.04 20.73
CA GLU A 114 -53.99 -1.49 20.84
C GLU A 114 -52.53 -1.91 21.11
N VAL A 115 -51.55 -1.06 20.78
CA VAL A 115 -50.12 -1.34 20.99
C VAL A 115 -49.74 -1.44 22.46
N LEU A 116 -50.37 -0.64 23.32
CA LEU A 116 -50.07 -0.58 24.75
C LEU A 116 -51.07 -1.39 25.61
N THR A 117 -52.08 -2.01 24.99
CA THR A 117 -53.12 -2.77 25.70
C THR A 117 -52.66 -4.14 26.20
N GLU A 118 -51.80 -4.83 25.44
CA GLU A 118 -51.19 -6.09 25.86
C GLU A 118 -49.75 -5.85 26.28
N SER A 119 -49.37 -6.41 27.42
CA SER A 119 -47.98 -6.34 27.86
C SER A 119 -47.08 -7.05 26.86
N ILE A 120 -46.13 -6.32 26.28
CA ILE A 120 -45.11 -6.89 25.40
C ILE A 120 -44.23 -7.92 26.14
N TRP A 121 -44.27 -7.95 27.48
CA TRP A 121 -43.50 -8.86 28.32
C TRP A 121 -43.78 -10.33 28.01
N LYS A 122 -45.01 -10.67 27.60
CA LYS A 122 -45.41 -12.02 27.17
C LYS A 122 -44.49 -12.56 26.08
N TYR A 123 -44.03 -11.66 25.22
CA TYR A 123 -43.17 -11.96 24.09
C TYR A 123 -41.71 -11.66 24.42
N SER A 124 -41.46 -10.62 25.22
CA SER A 124 -40.14 -10.02 25.36
C SER A 124 -39.29 -10.51 26.54
N SER A 125 -39.91 -11.14 27.54
CA SER A 125 -39.27 -11.43 28.82
C SER A 125 -38.99 -12.91 29.03
N GLU A 126 -37.83 -13.23 29.60
CA GLU A 126 -37.44 -14.63 29.87
C GLU A 126 -38.38 -15.34 30.85
N ASP A 127 -39.03 -14.64 31.80
CA ASP A 127 -39.99 -15.28 32.71
C ASP A 127 -41.27 -15.74 32.00
N GLU A 128 -41.73 -14.97 31.02
CA GLU A 128 -43.02 -15.18 30.34
C GLU A 128 -42.86 -15.91 28.99
N ASN A 129 -41.67 -15.84 28.40
CA ASN A 129 -41.26 -16.51 27.17
C ASN A 129 -39.92 -17.27 27.35
N PRO A 130 -39.76 -18.17 28.33
CA PRO A 130 -38.46 -18.77 28.63
C PRO A 130 -37.90 -19.55 27.44
N GLY A 131 -36.62 -19.32 27.10
CA GLY A 131 -35.95 -19.92 25.94
C GLY A 131 -36.61 -19.60 24.60
N ASN A 132 -37.25 -18.43 24.49
CA ASN A 132 -37.96 -17.98 23.28
C ASN A 132 -38.97 -19.00 22.71
N LYS A 133 -39.80 -19.61 23.57
CA LYS A 133 -40.87 -20.57 23.19
C LYS A 133 -41.82 -20.08 22.11
N TYR A 134 -42.06 -18.78 22.02
CA TYR A 134 -42.89 -18.19 20.97
C TYR A 134 -42.15 -18.05 19.62
N ALA A 135 -40.88 -18.46 19.53
CA ALA A 135 -40.05 -18.40 18.32
C ALA A 135 -40.04 -17.00 17.68
N ILE A 136 -39.72 -16.00 18.49
CA ILE A 136 -39.69 -14.59 18.10
C ILE A 136 -38.28 -14.23 17.65
N LYS A 137 -38.17 -13.68 16.45
CA LYS A 137 -36.92 -13.20 15.89
C LYS A 137 -36.55 -11.82 16.44
N TYR A 138 -37.48 -10.87 16.39
CA TYR A 138 -37.33 -9.55 17.03
C TYR A 138 -38.68 -8.85 17.20
N ILE A 139 -38.71 -7.82 18.04
CA ILE A 139 -39.86 -6.94 18.25
C ILE A 139 -39.47 -5.52 17.82
N LYS A 140 -40.36 -4.82 17.12
CA LYS A 140 -40.23 -3.38 16.81
C LYS A 140 -41.36 -2.61 17.47
N LEU A 141 -40.99 -1.61 18.28
CA LEU A 141 -41.89 -0.71 18.98
C LEU A 141 -41.63 0.72 18.54
N GLY A 142 -42.60 1.34 17.87
CA GLY A 142 -42.54 2.75 17.49
C GLY A 142 -43.45 3.58 18.40
N LEU A 143 -42.93 4.65 19.01
CA LEU A 143 -43.72 5.55 19.87
C LEU A 143 -43.51 7.03 19.53
N PRO A 144 -44.53 7.88 19.64
CA PRO A 144 -44.38 9.34 19.44
C PRO A 144 -43.49 10.02 20.48
N SER A 145 -43.46 9.48 21.70
CA SER A 145 -42.74 10.01 22.85
C SER A 145 -41.24 9.68 22.88
N PHE A 146 -40.73 8.91 21.91
CA PHE A 146 -39.33 8.50 21.89
C PHE A 146 -38.38 9.71 21.79
N ILE A 147 -37.50 9.86 22.78
CA ILE A 147 -36.75 11.11 23.03
C ILE A 147 -35.61 11.32 22.02
N LEU A 148 -35.04 10.24 21.50
CA LEU A 148 -33.86 10.29 20.62
C LEU A 148 -34.15 10.81 19.21
N GLY A 149 -35.43 10.87 18.79
CA GLY A 149 -35.83 11.42 17.50
C GLY A 149 -35.99 10.36 16.41
N ASP A 150 -36.24 10.83 15.19
CA ASP A 150 -36.68 9.98 14.06
C ASP A 150 -35.54 9.29 13.31
N SER A 151 -34.28 9.70 13.54
CA SER A 151 -33.10 9.19 12.82
C SER A 151 -32.36 8.06 13.54
N ILE A 152 -32.87 7.63 14.70
CA ILE A 152 -32.21 6.65 15.57
C ILE A 152 -33.22 5.53 15.90
N GLU A 153 -32.80 4.29 15.69
CA GLU A 153 -33.48 3.09 16.20
C GLU A 153 -32.59 2.53 17.32
N LEU A 154 -33.12 2.42 18.54
CA LEU A 154 -32.37 1.94 19.70
C LEU A 154 -32.88 0.56 20.13
N ALA A 155 -31.99 -0.42 20.14
CA ALA A 155 -32.29 -1.79 20.51
C ALA A 155 -32.00 -2.07 21.99
N ASP A 156 -32.97 -2.65 22.70
CA ASP A 156 -32.69 -3.41 23.92
C ASP A 156 -32.15 -4.78 23.53
N THR A 157 -30.96 -5.11 24.00
CA THR A 157 -30.32 -6.40 23.71
C THR A 157 -30.31 -7.29 24.96
N PRO A 158 -30.39 -8.62 24.80
CA PRO A 158 -30.18 -9.54 25.91
C PRO A 158 -28.87 -9.28 26.65
N GLY A 159 -28.91 -9.39 27.97
CA GLY A 159 -27.74 -9.17 28.83
C GLY A 159 -26.64 -10.20 28.58
N LEU A 160 -25.41 -9.71 28.53
CA LEU A 160 -24.22 -10.56 28.38
C LEU A 160 -23.83 -11.12 29.76
N ASP A 161 -23.27 -12.33 29.85
CA ASP A 161 -22.95 -13.02 31.12
C ASP A 161 -24.17 -13.52 31.93
N ALA A 162 -25.26 -13.91 31.25
CA ALA A 162 -26.34 -14.64 31.90
C ALA A 162 -25.93 -16.11 32.13
N TYR A 163 -25.59 -16.46 33.37
CA TYR A 163 -25.13 -17.81 33.74
C TYR A 163 -26.07 -18.91 33.21
N GLY A 164 -25.59 -19.71 32.25
CA GLY A 164 -26.32 -20.84 31.65
C GLY A 164 -27.08 -20.56 30.34
N LEU A 165 -27.01 -19.35 29.76
CA LEU A 165 -27.81 -18.96 28.59
C LEU A 165 -26.95 -18.43 27.43
N LYS A 166 -26.17 -19.33 26.80
CA LYS A 166 -25.25 -19.03 25.68
C LYS A 166 -25.96 -18.42 24.46
N GLU A 167 -27.23 -18.74 24.26
CA GLU A 167 -28.06 -18.23 23.16
C GLU A 167 -28.23 -16.70 23.21
N HIS A 168 -28.28 -16.10 24.41
CA HIS A 168 -28.38 -14.64 24.56
C HIS A 168 -27.09 -13.92 24.15
N GLU A 169 -25.94 -14.52 24.45
CA GLU A 169 -24.65 -13.98 24.03
C GLU A 169 -24.47 -14.07 22.52
N ASP A 170 -24.87 -15.19 21.90
CA ASP A 170 -24.78 -15.35 20.46
C ASP A 170 -25.71 -14.36 19.73
N LEU A 171 -26.92 -14.11 20.24
CA LEU A 171 -27.88 -13.18 19.65
C LEU A 171 -27.37 -11.71 19.70
N THR A 172 -26.85 -11.27 20.85
CA THR A 172 -26.26 -9.93 20.97
C THR A 172 -24.95 -9.79 20.19
N LEU A 173 -24.02 -10.75 20.33
CA LEU A 173 -22.65 -10.62 19.79
C LEU A 173 -22.51 -11.01 18.32
N ARG A 174 -23.30 -11.96 17.81
CA ARG A 174 -23.19 -12.45 16.42
C ARG A 174 -24.25 -11.89 15.49
N GLU A 175 -25.46 -11.64 15.99
CA GLU A 175 -26.55 -11.18 15.13
C GLU A 175 -26.72 -9.67 15.17
N PHE A 176 -26.75 -9.08 16.37
CA PHE A 176 -26.98 -7.65 16.52
C PHE A 176 -25.73 -6.80 16.24
N LEU A 177 -24.59 -7.10 16.92
CA LEU A 177 -23.39 -6.26 16.79
C LEU A 177 -22.99 -6.01 15.33
N PRO A 178 -22.90 -6.99 14.41
CA PRO A 178 -22.48 -6.71 13.02
C PRO A 178 -23.40 -5.76 12.24
N GLN A 179 -24.62 -5.52 12.72
CA GLN A 179 -25.62 -4.67 12.06
C GLN A 179 -25.77 -3.29 12.72
N ALA A 180 -25.12 -3.04 13.85
CA ALA A 180 -25.26 -1.79 14.59
C ALA A 180 -24.24 -0.74 14.15
N ASP A 181 -24.70 0.50 13.99
CA ASP A 181 -23.88 1.67 13.67
C ASP A 181 -23.27 2.29 14.93
N LEU A 182 -23.97 2.17 16.06
CA LEU A 182 -23.62 2.79 17.34
C LEU A 182 -23.89 1.83 18.50
N ILE A 183 -22.91 1.66 19.39
CA ILE A 183 -23.08 0.91 20.63
C ILE A 183 -23.15 1.88 21.81
N VAL A 184 -24.20 1.75 22.62
CA VAL A 184 -24.33 2.43 23.90
C VAL A 184 -24.06 1.38 24.98
N TYR A 185 -22.82 1.37 25.48
CA TYR A 185 -22.34 0.38 26.43
C TYR A 185 -22.65 0.80 27.86
N LEU A 186 -23.44 0.00 28.57
CA LEU A 186 -23.87 0.29 29.95
C LEU A 186 -23.04 -0.50 30.96
N SER A 187 -22.46 0.22 31.91
CA SER A 187 -21.81 -0.32 33.11
C SER A 187 -22.34 0.40 34.34
N SER A 188 -22.35 -0.25 35.50
CA SER A 188 -22.71 0.42 36.76
C SER A 188 -21.49 1.13 37.34
N ILE A 189 -21.65 2.36 37.87
CA ILE A 189 -20.57 3.09 38.57
C ILE A 189 -20.00 2.27 39.75
N ARG A 190 -20.82 1.40 40.35
CA ARG A 190 -20.43 0.54 41.46
C ARG A 190 -19.63 -0.70 41.04
N SER A 191 -19.61 -1.02 39.75
CA SER A 191 -18.95 -2.24 39.25
C SER A 191 -17.69 -1.85 38.48
N PRO A 192 -16.50 -2.22 38.97
CA PRO A 192 -15.30 -2.12 38.16
C PRO A 192 -15.44 -2.99 36.90
N MET A 193 -14.71 -2.63 35.84
CA MET A 193 -14.73 -3.36 34.57
C MET A 193 -14.20 -4.78 34.77
N LYS A 194 -15.04 -5.79 34.51
CA LYS A 194 -14.71 -7.21 34.67
C LYS A 194 -14.11 -7.77 33.39
N GLU A 195 -13.58 -8.99 33.46
CA GLU A 195 -13.06 -9.70 32.30
C GLU A 195 -14.14 -9.95 31.22
N ALA A 196 -15.38 -10.19 31.64
CA ALA A 196 -16.52 -10.30 30.73
C ALA A 196 -16.73 -9.01 29.93
N ASP A 197 -16.64 -7.84 30.57
CA ASP A 197 -16.72 -6.53 29.90
C ASP A 197 -15.62 -6.38 28.85
N ARG A 198 -14.38 -6.75 29.17
CA ARG A 198 -13.24 -6.70 28.22
C ARG A 198 -13.48 -7.56 26.98
N LYS A 199 -14.01 -8.77 27.14
CA LYS A 199 -14.32 -9.67 26.01
C LYS A 199 -15.36 -9.07 25.07
N ILE A 200 -16.34 -8.35 25.61
CA ILE A 200 -17.39 -7.70 24.83
C ILE A 200 -16.82 -6.48 24.10
N LEU A 201 -16.02 -5.67 24.78
CA LEU A 201 -15.37 -4.50 24.18
C LEU A 201 -14.45 -4.89 23.02
N ASN A 202 -13.69 -5.99 23.15
CA ASN A 202 -12.88 -6.51 22.05
C ASN A 202 -13.73 -6.82 20.80
N LYS A 203 -14.89 -7.48 20.97
CA LYS A 203 -15.78 -7.78 19.84
C LYS A 203 -16.39 -6.54 19.19
N ILE A 204 -16.71 -5.52 19.98
CA ILE A 204 -17.20 -4.23 19.46
C ILE A 204 -16.11 -3.53 18.64
N MET A 205 -14.86 -3.59 19.11
CA MET A 205 -13.71 -3.03 18.38
C MET A 205 -13.42 -3.81 17.08
N ASP A 206 -13.50 -5.14 17.10
CA ASP A 206 -13.32 -5.98 15.90
C ASP A 206 -14.35 -5.65 14.80
N ALA A 207 -15.53 -5.13 15.18
CA ALA A 207 -16.61 -4.74 14.28
C ALA A 207 -16.56 -3.26 13.84
N ASP A 208 -15.52 -2.49 14.22
CA ASP A 208 -15.32 -1.07 13.90
C ASP A 208 -16.51 -0.15 14.24
N GLN A 209 -17.20 -0.45 15.36
CA GLN A 209 -18.40 0.27 15.75
C GLN A 209 -18.06 1.49 16.63
N LYS A 210 -18.79 2.59 16.44
CA LYS A 210 -18.71 3.72 17.38
C LYS A 210 -19.35 3.33 18.70
N ILE A 211 -18.75 3.77 19.81
CA ILE A 211 -19.22 3.45 21.17
C ILE A 211 -19.42 4.71 22.01
N ILE A 212 -20.46 4.68 22.85
CA ILE A 212 -20.71 5.63 23.94
C ILE A 212 -20.79 4.80 25.23
N PHE A 213 -20.04 5.19 26.25
CA PHE A 213 -20.10 4.57 27.56
C PHE A 213 -21.12 5.28 28.45
N VAL A 214 -22.00 4.50 29.07
CA VAL A 214 -23.03 4.98 29.99
C VAL A 214 -22.85 4.31 31.34
N GLN A 215 -22.46 5.10 32.32
CA GLN A 215 -22.27 4.70 33.70
C GLN A 215 -23.59 4.89 34.47
N THR A 216 -24.27 3.80 34.80
CA THR A 216 -25.56 3.80 35.52
C THR A 216 -25.38 3.84 37.03
N CYS A 217 -26.46 4.12 37.76
CA CYS A 217 -26.50 4.25 39.22
C CYS A 217 -25.76 5.48 39.76
N LYS A 218 -25.78 6.63 39.06
CA LYS A 218 -25.16 7.88 39.54
C LYS A 218 -25.65 8.30 40.94
N GLY A 219 -26.92 8.08 41.28
CA GLY A 219 -27.47 8.40 42.60
C GLY A 219 -26.97 7.53 43.75
N ALA A 220 -26.16 6.50 43.45
CA ALA A 220 -25.51 5.65 44.44
C ALA A 220 -24.41 6.35 45.23
N VAL A 221 -23.81 7.38 44.64
CA VAL A 221 -22.65 8.07 45.19
C VAL A 221 -23.14 9.10 46.20
N VAL A 222 -22.70 8.94 47.44
CA VAL A 222 -23.06 9.83 48.55
C VAL A 222 -21.80 10.49 49.10
N ASP A 223 -21.97 11.64 49.73
CA ASP A 223 -20.91 12.27 50.50
C ASP A 223 -20.38 11.28 51.55
N SER A 224 -19.05 11.18 51.70
CA SER A 224 -18.48 10.56 52.90
C SER A 224 -17.84 11.62 53.76
N SER A 225 -18.29 11.76 54.99
CA SER A 225 -17.55 12.46 56.02
C SER A 225 -16.43 11.54 56.54
N LEU A 226 -15.27 11.53 55.89
CA LEU A 226 -14.07 10.87 56.43
C LEU A 226 -13.29 11.86 57.28
N GLY A 227 -13.72 12.05 58.53
CA GLY A 227 -12.97 12.80 59.55
C GLY A 227 -12.87 14.31 59.32
N LYS A 228 -12.46 15.04 60.37
CA LYS A 228 -12.28 16.49 60.34
C LYS A 228 -11.16 16.83 59.33
N ASP A 229 -11.51 17.56 58.28
CA ASP A 229 -10.65 18.34 57.35
C ASP A 229 -10.63 17.95 55.85
N SER A 230 -11.46 17.02 55.38
CA SER A 230 -11.76 16.93 53.93
C SER A 230 -13.11 16.25 53.66
N SER A 231 -14.08 17.00 53.14
CA SER A 231 -15.31 16.46 52.56
C SER A 231 -15.15 16.41 51.04
N ASP A 232 -14.98 15.23 50.47
CA ASP A 232 -15.12 15.05 49.01
C ASP A 232 -16.60 15.21 48.65
N THR A 233 -16.93 16.16 47.78
CA THR A 233 -18.29 16.31 47.29
C THR A 233 -18.68 15.14 46.38
N VAL A 234 -19.98 14.87 46.26
CA VAL A 234 -20.51 13.88 45.29
C VAL A 234 -19.95 14.10 43.88
N GLU A 235 -19.81 15.35 43.42
CA GLU A 235 -19.28 15.66 42.09
C GLU A 235 -17.82 15.22 41.93
N ALA A 236 -16.95 15.51 42.90
CA ALA A 236 -15.54 15.13 42.83
C ALA A 236 -15.36 13.60 42.77
N ARG A 237 -16.25 12.86 43.44
CA ARG A 237 -16.27 11.39 43.41
C ARG A 237 -16.76 10.85 42.08
N LEU A 238 -17.81 11.44 41.52
CA LEU A 238 -18.31 11.08 40.19
C LEU A 238 -17.25 11.32 39.12
N ASP A 239 -16.52 12.43 39.20
CA ASP A 239 -15.38 12.71 38.31
C ASP A 239 -14.27 11.68 38.49
N SER A 240 -13.93 11.29 39.73
CA SER A 240 -12.94 10.24 39.99
C SER A 240 -13.34 8.88 39.39
N PHE A 241 -14.61 8.46 39.47
CA PHE A 241 -15.08 7.22 38.84
C PHE A 241 -15.04 7.30 37.31
N LYS A 242 -15.27 8.49 36.75
CA LYS A 242 -15.15 8.72 35.31
C LYS A 242 -13.69 8.63 34.88
N GLU A 243 -12.77 9.30 35.57
CA GLU A 243 -11.33 9.25 35.29
C GLU A 243 -10.74 7.84 35.43
N GLU A 244 -11.18 7.07 36.43
CA GLU A 244 -10.76 5.67 36.60
C GLU A 244 -11.22 4.79 35.44
N PHE A 245 -12.47 5.01 34.99
CA PHE A 245 -12.99 4.32 33.81
C PHE A 245 -12.26 4.75 32.52
N GLU A 246 -11.98 6.05 32.35
CA GLU A 246 -11.16 6.58 31.25
C GLU A 246 -9.77 5.95 31.22
N LYS A 247 -9.09 5.85 32.36
CA LYS A 247 -7.80 5.15 32.48
C LYS A 247 -7.89 3.69 32.05
N THR A 248 -9.01 3.04 32.32
CA THR A 248 -9.24 1.63 31.98
C THR A 248 -9.44 1.44 30.48
N ILE A 249 -10.07 2.38 29.77
CA ILE A 249 -10.29 2.31 28.32
C ILE A 249 -9.15 2.93 27.49
N ARG A 250 -8.32 3.79 28.10
CA ARG A 250 -7.18 4.47 27.45
C ARG A 250 -6.21 3.56 26.68
N PRO A 251 -5.92 2.31 27.11
CA PRO A 251 -5.07 1.41 26.34
C PRO A 251 -5.62 1.04 24.96
N TYR A 252 -6.92 1.19 24.74
CA TYR A 252 -7.59 0.85 23.48
C TYR A 252 -7.70 2.09 22.58
N ALA A 253 -6.92 2.13 21.49
CA ALA A 253 -6.81 3.30 20.61
C ALA A 253 -8.15 3.75 20.00
N SER A 254 -9.06 2.81 19.70
CA SER A 254 -10.41 3.05 19.17
C SER A 254 -11.42 3.53 20.21
N LEU A 255 -11.14 3.33 21.51
CA LEU A 255 -12.03 3.68 22.62
C LEU A 255 -11.56 4.90 23.42
N LYS A 256 -10.29 5.32 23.25
CA LYS A 256 -9.64 6.38 24.04
C LYS A 256 -10.41 7.70 24.08
N ASP A 257 -11.17 7.98 23.02
CA ASP A 257 -11.92 9.23 22.87
C ASP A 257 -13.44 9.01 23.04
N ALA A 258 -13.89 7.79 23.33
CA ALA A 258 -15.31 7.46 23.45
C ALA A 258 -15.98 8.26 24.59
N PRO A 259 -17.16 8.89 24.37
CA PRO A 259 -17.83 9.66 25.40
C PRO A 259 -18.26 8.79 26.58
N ILE A 260 -18.05 9.28 27.80
CA ILE A 260 -18.54 8.65 29.03
C ILE A 260 -19.56 9.58 29.69
N VAL A 261 -20.78 9.08 29.84
CA VAL A 261 -21.91 9.78 30.44
C VAL A 261 -22.39 9.03 31.68
N GLN A 262 -22.64 9.73 32.77
CA GLN A 262 -23.13 9.14 34.03
C GLN A 262 -24.62 9.44 34.22
N VAL A 263 -25.44 8.42 34.49
CA VAL A 263 -26.90 8.56 34.56
C VAL A 263 -27.56 7.90 35.77
N GLU A 264 -28.72 8.44 36.18
CA GLU A 264 -29.60 7.88 37.22
C GLU A 264 -31.06 7.81 36.74
N THR A 265 -31.59 6.60 36.56
CA THR A 265 -32.94 6.37 36.03
C THR A 265 -34.05 6.73 37.01
N ASN A 266 -33.83 6.54 38.32
CA ASN A 266 -34.84 6.84 39.34
C ASN A 266 -35.12 8.34 39.43
N THR A 267 -34.06 9.14 39.42
CA THR A 267 -34.14 10.61 39.39
C THR A 267 -34.77 11.08 38.09
N ALA A 268 -34.37 10.53 36.93
CA ALA A 268 -34.98 10.86 35.64
C ALA A 268 -36.49 10.53 35.60
N SER A 269 -36.93 9.45 36.26
CA SER A 269 -38.35 9.07 36.33
C SER A 269 -39.24 10.11 37.02
N GLN A 270 -38.68 10.94 37.91
CA GLN A 270 -39.45 11.99 38.60
C GLN A 270 -39.93 13.08 37.64
N TYR A 271 -39.20 13.32 36.55
CA TYR A 271 -39.62 14.21 35.47
C TYR A 271 -40.98 13.79 34.89
N PHE A 272 -41.16 12.51 34.56
CA PHE A 272 -42.42 12.05 33.98
C PHE A 272 -43.57 11.94 34.98
N LYS A 273 -43.27 11.80 36.28
CA LYS A 273 -44.30 11.74 37.33
C LYS A 273 -44.79 13.12 37.75
N ASN A 274 -43.87 14.05 37.97
CA ASN A 274 -44.14 15.32 38.64
C ASN A 274 -43.71 16.56 37.81
N ASN A 275 -43.23 16.37 36.58
CA ASN A 275 -42.66 17.43 35.73
C ASN A 275 -41.43 18.13 36.35
N ASP A 276 -40.65 17.38 37.14
CA ASP A 276 -39.46 17.88 37.84
C ASP A 276 -38.27 18.06 36.88
N THR A 277 -38.06 19.28 36.43
CA THR A 277 -36.98 19.65 35.50
C THR A 277 -35.61 19.65 36.17
N ALA A 278 -35.54 19.85 37.49
CA ALA A 278 -34.28 19.79 38.24
C ALA A 278 -33.79 18.34 38.33
N ALA A 279 -34.69 17.41 38.65
CA ALA A 279 -34.41 15.98 38.65
C ALA A 279 -33.94 15.49 37.25
N TRP A 280 -34.54 15.99 36.17
CA TRP A 280 -34.07 15.69 34.81
C TRP A 280 -32.62 16.15 34.57
N ALA A 281 -32.30 17.39 34.93
CA ALA A 281 -30.96 17.95 34.77
C ALA A 281 -29.91 17.23 35.62
N GLU A 282 -30.26 16.84 36.85
CA GLU A 282 -29.37 16.12 37.76
C GLU A 282 -29.16 14.65 37.36
N SER A 283 -30.15 14.04 36.69
CA SER A 283 -30.11 12.65 36.28
C SER A 283 -29.06 12.28 35.24
N GLY A 284 -28.49 13.26 34.52
CA GLY A 284 -27.54 13.03 33.42
C GLY A 284 -28.16 12.62 32.08
N PHE A 285 -29.48 12.44 32.00
CA PHE A 285 -30.15 12.06 30.74
C PHE A 285 -30.14 13.18 29.69
N GLU A 286 -30.07 14.46 30.09
CA GLU A 286 -29.89 15.57 29.15
C GLU A 286 -28.57 15.46 28.39
N GLU A 287 -27.48 15.16 29.09
CA GLU A 287 -26.16 14.91 28.50
C GLU A 287 -26.19 13.65 27.61
N LEU A 288 -26.79 12.55 28.08
CA LEU A 288 -26.90 11.31 27.31
C LEU A 288 -27.63 11.54 25.98
N VAL A 289 -28.79 12.21 26.01
CA VAL A 289 -29.57 12.52 24.81
C VAL A 289 -28.77 13.41 23.86
N TYR A 290 -28.06 14.40 24.39
CA TYR A 290 -27.22 15.29 23.59
C TYR A 290 -26.07 14.53 22.90
N VAL A 291 -25.33 13.71 23.64
CA VAL A 291 -24.19 12.93 23.14
C VAL A 291 -24.66 11.93 22.09
N VAL A 292 -25.70 11.14 22.38
CA VAL A 292 -26.25 10.14 21.44
C VAL A 292 -26.74 10.82 20.15
N LYS A 293 -27.49 11.92 20.24
CA LYS A 293 -27.94 12.66 19.05
C LYS A 293 -26.78 13.24 18.25
N THR A 294 -25.73 13.70 18.93
CA THR A 294 -24.57 14.30 18.26
C THR A 294 -23.75 13.27 17.51
N VAL A 295 -23.43 12.14 18.15
CA VAL A 295 -22.71 11.02 17.51
C VAL A 295 -23.54 10.42 16.38
N ALA A 296 -24.84 10.21 16.58
CA ALA A 296 -25.74 9.74 15.53
C ALA A 296 -25.79 10.71 14.33
N ARG A 297 -25.82 12.02 14.58
CA ARG A 297 -25.78 13.03 13.51
C ARG A 297 -24.46 13.00 12.74
N GLN A 298 -23.35 12.77 13.42
CA GLN A 298 -22.04 12.62 12.79
C GLN A 298 -22.02 11.38 11.88
N LEU A 299 -22.44 10.22 12.40
CA LEU A 299 -22.55 8.99 11.61
C LEU A 299 -23.46 9.18 10.39
N GLN A 300 -24.62 9.81 10.60
CA GLN A 300 -25.56 10.11 9.52
C GLN A 300 -24.91 11.00 8.44
N TYR A 301 -24.11 11.99 8.84
CA TYR A 301 -23.36 12.83 7.91
C TYR A 301 -22.29 12.02 7.14
N GLU A 302 -21.53 11.16 7.81
CA GLU A 302 -20.53 10.29 7.18
C GLU A 302 -21.17 9.38 6.12
N TYR A 303 -22.31 8.76 6.43
CA TYR A 303 -23.10 7.98 5.46
C TYR A 303 -23.59 8.83 4.30
N THR A 304 -24.08 10.04 4.59
CA THR A 304 -24.57 10.96 3.56
C THR A 304 -23.46 11.36 2.59
N ILE A 305 -22.26 11.67 3.08
CA ILE A 305 -21.10 11.99 2.23
C ILE A 305 -20.63 10.78 1.44
N ARG A 306 -20.63 9.58 2.03
CA ARG A 306 -20.29 8.34 1.31
C ARG A 306 -21.26 8.07 0.16
N ASN A 307 -22.57 8.24 0.39
CA ASN A 307 -23.57 8.09 -0.67
C ASN A 307 -23.44 9.21 -1.72
N LEU A 308 -23.16 10.44 -1.31
CA LEU A 308 -22.92 11.56 -2.21
C LEU A 308 -21.76 11.29 -3.16
N ARG A 309 -20.63 10.77 -2.65
CA ARG A 309 -19.47 10.38 -3.48
C ARG A 309 -19.86 9.35 -4.55
N LYS A 310 -20.59 8.30 -4.17
CA LYS A 310 -21.09 7.29 -5.12
C LYS A 310 -21.94 7.91 -6.23
N VAL A 311 -22.85 8.83 -5.89
CA VAL A 311 -23.68 9.53 -6.88
C VAL A 311 -22.84 10.44 -7.77
N VAL A 312 -21.88 11.17 -7.20
CA VAL A 312 -20.95 12.04 -7.95
C VAL A 312 -20.08 11.24 -8.93
N ASP A 313 -19.55 10.09 -8.52
CA ASP A 313 -18.75 9.22 -9.39
C ASP A 313 -19.60 8.66 -10.55
N GLU A 314 -20.85 8.27 -10.27
CA GLU A 314 -21.80 7.85 -11.29
C GLU A 314 -22.13 8.97 -12.30
N VAL A 315 -22.35 10.20 -11.81
CA VAL A 315 -22.56 11.39 -12.64
C VAL A 315 -21.32 11.72 -13.46
N ASN A 316 -20.11 11.64 -12.90
CA ASN A 316 -18.87 11.89 -13.63
C ASN A 316 -18.66 10.87 -14.76
N ALA A 317 -19.01 9.61 -14.55
CA ALA A 317 -18.95 8.63 -15.64
C ALA A 317 -20.04 8.88 -16.70
N LEU A 318 -21.23 9.34 -16.31
CA LEU A 318 -22.26 9.76 -17.26
C LEU A 318 -21.79 10.98 -18.09
N ILE A 319 -21.15 11.96 -17.46
CA ILE A 319 -20.51 13.10 -18.13
C ILE A 319 -19.48 12.63 -19.16
N ALA A 320 -18.61 11.69 -18.78
CA ALA A 320 -17.60 11.14 -19.68
C ALA A 320 -18.25 10.45 -20.89
N LEU A 321 -19.35 9.73 -20.69
CA LEU A 321 -20.10 9.06 -21.76
C LEU A 321 -20.80 10.07 -22.66
N VAL A 322 -21.42 11.12 -22.11
CA VAL A 322 -22.04 12.22 -22.87
C VAL A 322 -21.00 12.95 -23.73
N LEU A 323 -19.81 13.22 -23.18
CA LEU A 323 -18.70 13.84 -23.91
C LEU A 323 -18.10 12.90 -24.96
N GLY A 324 -18.05 11.59 -24.71
CA GLY A 324 -17.61 10.58 -25.66
C GLY A 324 -18.50 10.55 -26.91
N VAL A 325 -19.83 10.52 -26.71
CA VAL A 325 -20.81 10.57 -27.81
C VAL A 325 -20.71 11.88 -28.59
N GLY A 326 -20.46 13.01 -27.91
CA GLY A 326 -20.23 14.30 -28.59
C GLY A 326 -18.91 14.37 -29.37
N LYS A 327 -17.84 13.75 -28.85
CA LYS A 327 -16.51 13.73 -29.49
C LYS A 327 -16.44 12.81 -30.71
N GLU A 328 -17.06 11.63 -30.65
CA GLU A 328 -17.07 10.66 -31.76
C GLU A 328 -17.69 11.23 -33.05
N GLU A 329 -18.57 12.24 -32.96
CA GLU A 329 -19.19 12.85 -34.14
C GLU A 329 -18.58 14.20 -34.55
N ALA A 330 -17.98 14.97 -33.63
CA ALA A 330 -17.26 16.21 -33.97
C ALA A 330 -15.85 15.93 -34.53
N GLU A 331 -15.20 14.84 -34.12
CA GLU A 331 -13.84 14.49 -34.52
C GLU A 331 -13.75 13.97 -35.96
N LYS A 332 -14.85 13.54 -36.60
CA LYS A 332 -14.81 13.02 -37.99
C LYS A 332 -14.31 14.02 -39.04
N LYS A 333 -14.43 15.34 -38.82
CA LYS A 333 -14.01 16.36 -39.81
C LYS A 333 -12.66 17.02 -39.51
N THR A 334 -12.29 17.16 -38.24
CA THR A 334 -10.98 17.70 -37.80
C THR A 334 -9.89 16.61 -37.76
N SER A 335 -10.26 15.35 -37.52
CA SER A 335 -9.33 14.22 -37.47
C SER A 335 -8.64 13.97 -38.83
N ILE A 336 -9.33 14.19 -39.97
CA ILE A 336 -8.69 13.98 -41.29
C ILE A 336 -7.58 15.02 -41.54
N GLU A 337 -7.82 16.31 -41.28
CA GLU A 337 -6.81 17.36 -41.51
C GLU A 337 -5.61 17.24 -40.56
N GLU A 338 -5.84 16.82 -39.31
CA GLU A 338 -4.77 16.55 -38.34
C GLU A 338 -4.02 15.25 -38.64
N GLN A 339 -4.71 14.19 -39.07
CA GLN A 339 -4.08 12.93 -39.50
C GLN A 339 -3.22 13.13 -40.75
N VAL A 340 -3.64 13.95 -41.71
CA VAL A 340 -2.81 14.30 -42.90
C VAL A 340 -1.56 15.08 -42.50
N LYS A 341 -1.67 16.08 -41.60
CA LYS A 341 -0.48 16.81 -41.09
C LYS A 341 0.47 15.91 -40.29
N LYS A 342 -0.09 14.97 -39.52
CA LYS A 342 0.70 13.98 -38.78
C LYS A 342 1.40 13.03 -39.74
N LEU A 343 0.73 12.57 -40.79
CA LEU A 343 1.30 11.70 -41.83
C LEU A 343 2.51 12.35 -42.52
N ASP A 344 2.43 13.63 -42.89
CA ASP A 344 3.56 14.37 -43.47
C ASP A 344 4.77 14.46 -42.54
N LYS A 345 4.54 14.69 -41.24
CA LYS A 345 5.60 14.70 -40.23
C LYS A 345 6.29 13.33 -40.13
N TYR A 346 5.52 12.24 -40.14
CA TYR A 346 6.05 10.87 -40.04
C TYR A 346 6.91 10.51 -41.26
N LYS A 347 6.45 10.82 -42.47
CA LYS A 347 7.22 10.62 -43.71
C LYS A 347 8.56 11.37 -43.70
N LYS A 348 8.56 12.63 -43.24
CA LYS A 348 9.78 13.44 -43.16
C LYS A 348 10.87 12.85 -42.25
N TYR A 349 10.49 12.31 -41.10
CA TYR A 349 11.47 11.68 -40.19
C TYR A 349 11.89 10.29 -40.68
N TYR A 350 10.99 9.55 -41.35
CA TYR A 350 11.32 8.29 -42.01
C TYR A 350 12.46 8.47 -43.03
N ASP A 351 12.37 9.49 -43.88
CA ASP A 351 13.41 9.80 -44.87
C ASP A 351 14.74 10.18 -44.20
N LYS A 352 14.70 11.00 -43.13
CA LYS A 352 15.89 11.39 -42.38
C LYS A 352 16.61 10.22 -41.73
N ILE A 353 15.88 9.30 -41.09
CA ILE A 353 16.45 8.11 -40.44
C ILE A 353 17.07 7.20 -41.49
N THR A 354 16.34 6.92 -42.56
CA THR A 354 16.81 6.03 -43.64
C THR A 354 18.08 6.59 -44.29
N HIS A 355 18.09 7.89 -44.62
CA HIS A 355 19.24 8.55 -45.22
C HIS A 355 20.47 8.54 -44.30
N THR A 356 20.29 8.90 -43.03
CA THR A 356 21.40 8.94 -42.06
C THR A 356 21.97 7.54 -41.82
N LYS A 357 21.10 6.51 -41.72
CA LYS A 357 21.51 5.11 -41.57
C LYS A 357 22.37 4.65 -42.76
N GLU A 358 21.91 4.89 -43.98
CA GLU A 358 22.64 4.53 -45.21
C GLU A 358 23.99 5.24 -45.30
N GLN A 359 24.05 6.52 -44.94
CA GLN A 359 25.29 7.30 -44.89
C GLN A 359 26.29 6.71 -43.90
N VAL A 360 25.87 6.42 -42.66
CA VAL A 360 26.73 5.86 -41.62
C VAL A 360 27.30 4.50 -42.05
N VAL A 361 26.45 3.62 -42.58
CA VAL A 361 26.88 2.30 -43.08
C VAL A 361 27.87 2.44 -44.23
N THR A 362 27.62 3.34 -45.17
CA THR A 362 28.49 3.55 -46.34
C THR A 362 29.87 4.08 -45.92
N ILE A 363 29.90 5.10 -45.05
CA ILE A 363 31.16 5.71 -44.57
C ILE A 363 32.02 4.69 -43.84
N TRP A 364 31.43 3.88 -42.96
CA TRP A 364 32.19 2.94 -42.14
C TRP A 364 32.59 1.66 -42.88
N ASN A 365 31.80 1.20 -43.86
CA ASN A 365 32.24 0.15 -44.78
C ASN A 365 33.49 0.58 -45.58
N GLN A 366 33.56 1.84 -46.01
CA GLN A 366 34.75 2.38 -46.69
C GLN A 366 35.94 2.53 -45.75
N LYS A 367 35.73 3.07 -44.53
CA LYS A 367 36.81 3.31 -43.56
C LYS A 367 37.40 2.03 -42.94
N MET A 368 36.64 0.93 -42.91
CA MET A 368 37.07 -0.36 -42.36
C MET A 368 37.47 -1.38 -43.44
N ASP A 369 37.69 -0.94 -44.68
CA ASP A 369 38.23 -1.80 -45.73
C ASP A 369 39.69 -2.17 -45.41
N HIS A 370 39.85 -3.30 -44.70
CA HIS A 370 41.12 -3.81 -44.23
C HIS A 370 42.08 -4.15 -45.38
N ASN A 371 41.60 -4.50 -46.58
CA ASN A 371 42.47 -4.78 -47.72
C ASN A 371 43.13 -3.50 -48.25
N SER A 372 42.34 -2.43 -48.37
CA SER A 372 42.86 -1.12 -48.75
C SER A 372 43.82 -0.56 -47.69
N LEU A 373 43.47 -0.64 -46.40
CA LEU A 373 44.34 -0.20 -45.30
C LEU A 373 45.64 -1.03 -45.23
N TYR A 374 45.56 -2.35 -45.37
CA TYR A 374 46.73 -3.23 -45.40
C TYR A 374 47.67 -2.84 -46.53
N THR A 375 47.15 -2.59 -47.74
CA THR A 375 47.98 -2.20 -48.90
C THR A 375 48.74 -0.88 -48.66
N VAL A 376 48.12 0.06 -47.92
CA VAL A 376 48.76 1.32 -47.52
C VAL A 376 49.87 1.05 -46.49
N TYR A 377 49.57 0.31 -45.42
CA TYR A 377 50.54 0.02 -44.36
C TYR A 377 51.68 -0.87 -44.83
N GLU A 378 51.41 -1.88 -45.65
CA GLU A 378 52.42 -2.72 -46.30
C GLU A 378 53.39 -1.86 -47.11
N ARG A 379 52.89 -0.91 -47.89
CA ARG A 379 53.73 0.01 -48.67
C ARG A 379 54.56 0.93 -47.78
N GLU A 380 53.97 1.48 -46.72
CA GLU A 380 54.67 2.35 -45.76
C GLU A 380 55.80 1.60 -45.05
N LEU A 381 55.49 0.41 -44.50
CA LEU A 381 56.46 -0.41 -43.77
C LEU A 381 57.55 -0.97 -44.71
N SER A 382 57.18 -1.41 -45.92
CA SER A 382 58.15 -1.94 -46.90
C SER A 382 59.14 -0.89 -47.38
N ARG A 383 58.72 0.39 -47.51
CA ARG A 383 59.62 1.50 -47.88
C ARG A 383 60.68 1.79 -46.82
N MET A 384 60.39 1.54 -45.55
CA MET A 384 61.35 1.76 -44.46
C MET A 384 62.52 0.77 -44.52
N PHE A 385 62.32 -0.43 -45.08
CA PHE A 385 63.33 -1.49 -45.11
C PHE A 385 64.14 -1.59 -46.39
N ALA A 386 63.65 -1.07 -47.52
CA ALA A 386 64.39 -1.07 -48.78
C ALA A 386 65.68 -0.23 -48.75
N SER A 387 65.94 0.53 -47.67
CA SER A 387 67.07 1.47 -47.56
C SER A 387 68.25 1.03 -46.67
N ARG A 388 68.15 -0.06 -45.89
CA ARG A 388 69.25 -0.51 -45.01
C ARG A 388 69.38 -2.04 -44.98
N TYR A 389 70.46 -2.55 -45.54
CA TYR A 389 70.82 -3.97 -45.51
C TYR A 389 71.25 -4.44 -44.11
N ASP A 390 70.79 -5.66 -43.78
CA ASP A 390 71.39 -6.72 -42.95
C ASP A 390 71.45 -6.68 -41.41
N PHE A 391 70.92 -5.68 -40.71
CA PHE A 391 70.80 -5.77 -39.25
C PHE A 391 69.41 -5.35 -38.74
N ASN A 392 68.52 -6.32 -38.48
CA ASN A 392 67.26 -6.07 -37.78
C ASN A 392 67.51 -6.04 -36.28
N TYR A 393 68.03 -4.94 -35.75
CA TYR A 393 68.18 -4.81 -34.31
C TYR A 393 66.80 -4.78 -33.62
N LEU A 394 66.66 -5.46 -32.48
CA LEU A 394 65.43 -5.43 -31.67
C LEU A 394 65.03 -4.01 -31.18
N ARG A 395 65.90 -3.02 -31.39
CA ARG A 395 65.71 -1.60 -31.07
C ARG A 395 65.61 -0.71 -32.32
N ASP A 396 65.00 -1.18 -33.40
CA ASP A 396 64.60 -0.30 -34.51
C ASP A 396 63.44 0.60 -34.04
N THR A 397 63.80 1.73 -33.44
CA THR A 397 62.86 2.69 -32.85
C THR A 397 61.90 3.25 -33.88
N GLU A 398 62.34 3.45 -35.12
CA GLU A 398 61.51 4.04 -36.18
C GLU A 398 60.42 3.05 -36.63
N PHE A 399 60.79 1.78 -36.86
CA PHE A 399 59.81 0.74 -37.17
C PHE A 399 58.87 0.45 -36.01
N THR A 400 59.37 0.43 -34.77
CA THR A 400 58.55 0.22 -33.57
C THR A 400 57.57 1.38 -33.35
N MET A 401 57.99 2.61 -33.59
CA MET A 401 57.10 3.77 -33.54
C MET A 401 56.02 3.70 -34.62
N LYS A 402 56.37 3.31 -35.85
CA LYS A 402 55.40 3.22 -36.95
C LYS A 402 54.37 2.12 -36.74
N THR A 403 54.79 0.97 -36.21
CA THR A 403 53.89 -0.14 -35.87
C THR A 403 52.94 0.22 -34.71
N ASN A 404 53.41 0.98 -33.73
CA ASN A 404 52.55 1.54 -32.68
C ASN A 404 51.55 2.57 -33.26
N GLU A 405 51.97 3.46 -34.15
CA GLU A 405 51.09 4.45 -34.82
C GLU A 405 49.96 3.76 -35.61
N ILE A 406 50.27 2.66 -36.30
CA ILE A 406 49.26 1.84 -37.00
C ILE A 406 48.27 1.24 -35.97
N GLY A 407 48.78 0.71 -34.86
CA GLY A 407 47.95 0.19 -33.78
C GLY A 407 47.00 1.26 -33.21
N GLU A 408 47.52 2.46 -32.92
CA GLU A 408 46.74 3.59 -32.42
C GLU A 408 45.64 3.99 -33.41
N LYS A 409 45.97 4.13 -34.70
CA LYS A 409 44.99 4.42 -35.76
C LYS A 409 43.87 3.39 -35.84
N MET A 410 44.17 2.10 -35.68
CA MET A 410 43.14 1.05 -35.65
C MET A 410 42.20 1.19 -34.45
N TYR A 411 42.73 1.56 -33.28
CA TYR A 411 41.92 1.84 -32.09
C TYR A 411 41.08 3.11 -32.22
N GLU A 412 41.62 4.16 -32.85
CA GLU A 412 40.87 5.39 -33.15
C GLU A 412 39.70 5.12 -34.10
N ILE A 413 39.92 4.34 -35.17
CA ILE A 413 38.87 3.94 -36.11
C ILE A 413 37.72 3.24 -35.37
N LYS A 414 38.04 2.30 -34.46
CA LYS A 414 37.04 1.63 -33.63
C LYS A 414 36.30 2.62 -32.72
N ALA A 415 37.01 3.49 -32.01
CA ALA A 415 36.40 4.43 -31.08
C ALA A 415 35.44 5.40 -31.79
N HIS A 416 35.89 5.99 -32.90
CA HIS A 416 35.08 6.90 -33.71
C HIS A 416 33.87 6.20 -34.36
N MET A 417 34.01 4.93 -34.75
CA MET A 417 32.91 4.15 -35.28
C MET A 417 31.81 3.99 -34.24
N LEU A 418 32.16 3.51 -33.05
CA LEU A 418 31.19 3.28 -31.97
C LEU A 418 30.49 4.59 -31.58
N ASP A 419 31.24 5.67 -31.42
CA ASP A 419 30.68 6.98 -31.11
C ASP A 419 29.72 7.49 -32.20
N ASN A 420 30.06 7.33 -33.47
CA ASN A 420 29.18 7.73 -34.57
C ASN A 420 27.89 6.89 -34.62
N LEU A 421 27.97 5.57 -34.38
CA LEU A 421 26.80 4.69 -34.31
C LEU A 421 25.87 5.05 -33.14
N ASP A 422 26.45 5.36 -31.98
CA ASP A 422 25.70 5.78 -30.79
C ASP A 422 25.06 7.15 -30.98
N ASN A 423 25.79 8.12 -31.57
CA ASN A 423 25.28 9.45 -31.89
C ASN A 423 24.14 9.41 -32.91
N ALA A 424 24.26 8.59 -33.97
CA ALA A 424 23.19 8.38 -34.95
C ALA A 424 21.95 7.78 -34.29
N ARG A 425 22.13 6.77 -33.41
CA ARG A 425 21.04 6.16 -32.65
C ARG A 425 20.38 7.16 -31.70
N GLY A 426 21.16 8.02 -31.03
CA GLY A 426 20.65 9.09 -30.17
C GLY A 426 19.71 10.03 -30.93
N LYS A 427 20.12 10.47 -32.13
CA LYS A 427 19.27 11.29 -33.01
C LYS A 427 18.00 10.58 -33.47
N PHE A 428 18.06 9.28 -33.76
CA PHE A 428 16.87 8.52 -34.14
C PHE A 428 15.88 8.39 -32.98
N LYS A 429 16.39 8.25 -31.76
CA LYS A 429 15.57 8.28 -30.55
C LYS A 429 14.90 9.64 -30.37
N GLU A 430 15.65 10.74 -30.50
CA GLU A 430 15.08 12.09 -30.47
C GLU A 430 13.96 12.27 -31.51
N TYR A 431 14.12 11.73 -32.72
CA TYR A 431 13.06 11.76 -33.74
C TYR A 431 11.82 10.94 -33.36
N PHE A 432 12.00 9.81 -32.68
CA PHE A 432 10.89 9.00 -32.18
C PHE A 432 10.16 9.68 -31.01
N ASP A 433 10.91 10.28 -30.09
CA ASP A 433 10.40 11.09 -28.99
C ASP A 433 9.58 12.29 -29.53
N ASP A 434 10.10 12.99 -30.56
CA ASP A 434 9.42 14.08 -31.29
C ASP A 434 8.11 13.64 -31.97
N LEU A 435 8.00 12.35 -32.33
CA LEU A 435 6.84 11.74 -32.97
C LEU A 435 5.85 11.15 -31.96
N GLY A 436 6.20 11.12 -30.67
CA GLY A 436 5.45 10.47 -29.60
C GLY A 436 5.37 8.95 -29.79
N LEU A 437 6.37 8.36 -30.43
CA LEU A 437 6.47 6.92 -30.64
C LEU A 437 7.44 6.33 -29.62
N ASP A 438 6.96 5.44 -28.77
CA ASP A 438 7.83 4.65 -27.92
C ASP A 438 8.58 3.63 -28.75
N VAL A 439 9.91 3.74 -28.76
CA VAL A 439 10.78 2.66 -29.23
C VAL A 439 10.62 1.51 -28.24
N ARG A 440 10.17 0.33 -28.72
CA ARG A 440 9.96 -0.84 -27.87
C ARG A 440 11.19 -1.07 -26.98
N ARG A 441 11.00 -1.10 -25.64
CA ARG A 441 12.08 -1.27 -24.65
C ARG A 441 12.98 -2.48 -24.94
N THR A 442 12.41 -3.55 -25.50
CA THR A 442 13.09 -4.79 -25.89
C THR A 442 14.16 -4.62 -26.98
N ASP A 443 14.02 -3.62 -27.85
CA ASP A 443 14.93 -3.38 -28.96
C ASP A 443 16.12 -2.51 -28.55
N ILE A 444 15.90 -1.60 -27.60
CA ILE A 444 16.95 -0.75 -27.03
C ILE A 444 17.81 -1.55 -26.06
N GLN A 445 17.22 -2.37 -25.19
CA GLN A 445 17.93 -3.15 -24.17
C GLN A 445 18.88 -4.21 -24.75
N ASN A 446 18.57 -4.78 -25.92
CA ASN A 446 19.48 -5.70 -26.62
C ASN A 446 20.71 -5.00 -27.21
N THR A 447 20.70 -3.68 -27.28
CA THR A 447 21.71 -2.87 -27.98
C THR A 447 22.63 -2.11 -27.04
N THR A 448 22.17 -1.74 -25.84
CA THR A 448 22.95 -0.98 -24.86
C THR A 448 23.80 -1.84 -23.93
N VAL A 449 23.69 -3.18 -23.99
CA VAL A 449 24.34 -4.02 -22.98
C VAL A 449 24.93 -5.34 -23.52
N LYS A 450 26.26 -5.36 -23.67
CA LYS A 450 27.14 -6.56 -23.60
C LYS A 450 26.77 -7.79 -24.48
N SER A 451 26.15 -7.63 -25.64
CA SER A 451 25.83 -8.73 -26.57
C SER A 451 26.63 -8.68 -27.88
N PHE A 452 27.90 -8.25 -27.82
CA PHE A 452 28.90 -8.72 -28.76
C PHE A 452 30.22 -8.89 -28.00
N PHE A 453 30.51 -10.14 -27.62
CA PHE A 453 31.87 -10.53 -27.25
C PHE A 453 32.71 -10.36 -28.51
N LEU A 454 33.43 -9.24 -28.64
CA LEU A 454 34.72 -9.31 -29.32
C LEU A 454 35.52 -10.33 -28.51
N PRO A 455 35.93 -11.48 -29.07
CA PRO A 455 36.80 -12.42 -28.36
C PRO A 455 37.96 -11.61 -27.82
N ASN A 456 38.29 -11.74 -26.52
CA ASN A 456 39.27 -10.93 -25.80
C ASN A 456 40.51 -10.55 -26.66
N MET A 457 40.43 -9.45 -27.40
CA MET A 457 41.56 -8.83 -28.10
C MET A 457 42.40 -8.00 -27.11
N LYS A 458 42.26 -8.27 -25.81
CA LYS A 458 43.05 -7.65 -24.72
C LYS A 458 44.27 -8.49 -24.29
N LYS A 459 44.65 -9.54 -25.03
CA LYS A 459 45.88 -10.32 -24.71
C LYS A 459 46.73 -10.74 -25.90
N ARG A 460 46.65 -10.05 -27.04
CA ARG A 460 47.71 -10.13 -28.04
C ARG A 460 48.03 -8.74 -28.55
N ARG A 461 49.11 -8.15 -28.03
CA ARG A 461 49.77 -7.03 -28.70
C ARG A 461 50.17 -7.51 -30.10
N VAL A 462 50.32 -6.60 -31.06
CA VAL A 462 50.89 -6.94 -32.38
C VAL A 462 52.29 -7.59 -32.20
N SER A 463 52.98 -7.30 -31.10
CA SER A 463 54.21 -8.01 -30.67
C SER A 463 54.03 -9.51 -30.37
N ASP A 464 52.83 -9.96 -29.98
CA ASP A 464 52.56 -11.33 -29.56
C ASP A 464 52.21 -12.24 -30.74
N VAL A 465 51.79 -11.67 -31.87
CA VAL A 465 51.59 -12.40 -33.14
C VAL A 465 52.92 -12.58 -33.86
N VAL A 466 53.85 -11.62 -33.73
CA VAL A 466 55.16 -11.64 -34.39
C VAL A 466 56.27 -12.28 -33.54
N GLY A 467 55.96 -12.68 -32.30
CA GLY A 467 56.88 -13.32 -31.35
C GLY A 467 56.72 -14.84 -31.21
N GLY A 468 56.07 -15.51 -32.16
CA GLY A 468 55.96 -16.97 -32.23
C GLY A 468 57.19 -17.66 -32.82
N ALA A 469 58.41 -17.29 -32.38
CA ALA A 469 59.65 -18.00 -32.70
C ALA A 469 60.66 -17.82 -31.55
N GLY A 470 60.55 -18.68 -30.53
CA GLY A 470 61.43 -18.62 -29.37
C GLY A 470 61.14 -19.68 -28.30
N SER A 471 60.83 -20.91 -28.69
CA SER A 471 61.02 -22.05 -27.81
C SER A 471 62.53 -22.32 -27.61
N SER A 472 63.20 -21.53 -26.77
CA SER A 472 64.41 -21.95 -26.01
C SER A 472 64.96 -20.79 -25.16
N ALA A 473 64.46 -20.63 -23.94
CA ALA A 473 65.21 -20.00 -22.86
C ALA A 473 64.72 -20.47 -21.49
N LYS A 474 64.67 -21.79 -21.30
CA LYS A 474 65.00 -22.33 -19.97
C LYS A 474 66.48 -22.66 -19.99
N SER A 475 67.31 -21.77 -19.46
CA SER A 475 68.29 -22.15 -18.44
C SER A 475 68.96 -20.93 -17.81
N LEU A 476 68.96 -20.97 -16.48
CA LEU A 476 69.83 -20.30 -15.51
C LEU A 476 71.25 -19.93 -15.99
N ILE A 477 71.65 -18.69 -15.66
CA ILE A 477 72.94 -18.19 -15.13
C ILE A 477 74.27 -18.85 -15.59
N SER A 478 75.12 -18.03 -16.24
CA SER A 478 76.60 -18.14 -16.44
C SER A 478 77.11 -19.38 -17.19
N LYS A 479 78.05 -19.30 -18.15
CA LYS A 479 79.29 -18.52 -18.20
C LYS A 479 79.68 -18.24 -19.67
N GLY A 480 80.19 -17.04 -19.89
CA GLY A 480 81.20 -16.76 -20.93
C GLY A 480 80.67 -16.46 -22.33
N GLY A 481 81.14 -15.34 -22.88
CA GLY A 481 81.34 -15.16 -24.32
C GLY A 481 80.18 -14.55 -25.10
N GLU A 482 80.38 -13.28 -25.49
CA GLU A 482 80.00 -12.68 -26.78
C GLU A 482 78.51 -12.55 -27.19
N SER A 483 78.05 -11.29 -27.16
CA SER A 483 77.37 -10.58 -28.26
C SER A 483 76.38 -11.35 -29.15
N ALA A 484 75.20 -11.73 -28.65
CA ALA A 484 74.09 -12.17 -29.50
C ALA A 484 73.10 -11.00 -29.71
N ALA A 485 73.14 -10.39 -30.90
CA ALA A 485 72.19 -9.34 -31.28
C ALA A 485 70.79 -9.95 -31.48
N GLU A 486 69.79 -9.44 -30.77
CA GLU A 486 68.38 -9.85 -30.89
C GLU A 486 67.78 -9.33 -32.22
N TYR A 487 67.13 -10.21 -33.01
CA TYR A 487 66.67 -9.93 -34.38
C TYR A 487 65.13 -9.99 -34.54
N ILE A 488 64.53 -9.12 -35.37
CA ILE A 488 63.09 -9.12 -35.73
C ILE A 488 62.92 -9.46 -37.22
N ASP A 489 62.10 -10.45 -37.59
CA ASP A 489 61.73 -10.70 -38.99
C ASP A 489 60.59 -9.78 -39.44
N LYS A 490 60.97 -8.68 -40.10
CA LYS A 490 60.06 -7.62 -40.55
C LYS A 490 59.17 -8.05 -41.73
N ALA A 491 59.61 -8.99 -42.57
CA ALA A 491 58.80 -9.50 -43.67
C ALA A 491 57.70 -10.41 -43.13
N GLN A 492 58.02 -11.21 -42.10
CA GLN A 492 57.02 -11.98 -41.36
C GLN A 492 56.05 -11.07 -40.60
N PHE A 493 56.53 -10.00 -39.96
CA PHE A 493 55.68 -9.00 -39.31
C PHE A 493 54.60 -8.45 -40.25
N ILE A 494 54.99 -8.04 -41.46
CA ILE A 494 54.05 -7.47 -42.45
C ILE A 494 52.99 -8.51 -42.86
N ARG A 495 53.38 -9.77 -43.07
CA ARG A 495 52.42 -10.86 -43.35
C ARG A 495 51.45 -11.09 -42.19
N ASP A 496 51.96 -11.08 -40.97
CA ASP A 496 51.17 -11.30 -39.75
C ASP A 496 50.24 -10.11 -39.44
N LEU A 497 50.62 -8.90 -39.87
CA LEU A 497 49.80 -7.69 -39.76
C LEU A 497 48.50 -7.85 -40.57
N LYS A 498 48.55 -8.47 -41.75
CA LYS A 498 47.34 -8.73 -42.56
C LYS A 498 46.31 -9.55 -41.78
N GLY A 499 46.75 -10.68 -41.23
CA GLY A 499 45.88 -11.54 -40.42
C GLY A 499 45.39 -10.85 -39.15
N SER A 500 46.23 -10.01 -38.53
CA SER A 500 45.85 -9.22 -37.35
C SER A 500 44.79 -8.15 -37.67
N MET A 501 44.88 -7.52 -38.85
CA MET A 501 43.88 -6.54 -39.32
C MET A 501 42.56 -7.22 -39.68
N GLU A 502 42.60 -8.38 -40.35
CA GLU A 502 41.40 -9.18 -40.62
C GLU A 502 40.69 -9.56 -39.32
N LEU A 503 41.44 -10.09 -38.33
CA LEU A 503 40.91 -10.43 -37.00
C LEU A 503 40.34 -9.22 -36.25
N PHE A 504 40.84 -8.01 -36.51
CA PHE A 504 40.37 -6.78 -35.86
C PHE A 504 39.14 -6.18 -36.56
N PHE A 505 39.12 -6.10 -37.89
CA PHE A 505 38.09 -5.39 -38.64
C PHE A 505 36.87 -6.26 -39.01
N ILE A 506 37.03 -7.57 -39.23
CA ILE A 506 35.88 -8.45 -39.55
C ILE A 506 34.80 -8.36 -38.46
N PRO A 507 35.11 -8.48 -37.16
CA PRO A 507 34.10 -8.35 -36.12
C PRO A 507 33.46 -6.96 -36.05
N LEU A 508 34.19 -5.90 -36.42
CA LEU A 508 33.64 -4.54 -36.48
C LEU A 508 32.68 -4.37 -37.66
N LEU A 509 32.98 -4.95 -38.82
CA LEU A 509 32.08 -4.97 -39.97
C LEU A 509 30.80 -5.77 -39.66
N GLU A 510 30.91 -6.90 -38.99
CA GLU A 510 29.76 -7.67 -38.49
C GLU A 510 28.91 -6.83 -37.52
N HIS A 511 29.54 -6.07 -36.63
CA HIS A 511 28.84 -5.16 -35.74
C HIS A 511 28.12 -4.03 -36.48
N LEU A 512 28.71 -3.47 -37.54
CA LEU A 512 28.07 -2.47 -38.40
C LEU A 512 26.84 -3.05 -39.12
N GLN A 513 26.93 -4.29 -39.61
CA GLN A 513 25.80 -4.97 -40.25
C GLN A 513 24.68 -5.27 -39.26
N TRP A 514 25.03 -5.73 -38.05
CA TRP A 514 24.08 -5.92 -36.97
C TRP A 514 23.40 -4.60 -36.58
N TRP A 515 24.16 -3.50 -36.46
CA TRP A 515 23.60 -2.18 -36.19
C TRP A 515 22.63 -1.74 -37.29
N ASN A 516 22.99 -1.92 -38.57
CA ASN A 516 22.12 -1.59 -39.70
C ASN A 516 20.79 -2.37 -39.67
N LYS A 517 20.86 -3.67 -39.35
CA LYS A 517 19.66 -4.52 -39.20
C LYS A 517 18.80 -4.04 -38.02
N THR A 518 19.43 -3.76 -36.88
CA THR A 518 18.76 -3.29 -35.66
C THR A 518 18.06 -1.95 -35.88
N VAL A 519 18.73 -0.99 -36.53
CA VAL A 519 18.09 0.29 -36.86
C VAL A 519 16.90 0.08 -37.81
N THR A 520 17.02 -0.87 -38.75
CA THR A 520 15.93 -1.19 -39.68
C THR A 520 14.71 -1.76 -38.95
N THR A 521 14.89 -2.75 -38.08
CA THR A 521 13.80 -3.39 -37.34
C THR A 521 13.18 -2.50 -36.27
N SER A 522 13.99 -1.64 -35.63
CA SER A 522 13.56 -0.91 -34.44
C SER A 522 13.13 0.53 -34.71
N PHE A 523 13.54 1.11 -35.85
CA PHE A 523 13.17 2.47 -36.23
C PHE A 523 12.51 2.55 -37.61
N VAL A 524 13.03 1.86 -38.64
CA VAL A 524 12.51 2.00 -40.02
C VAL A 524 11.19 1.24 -40.21
N GLU A 525 11.13 -0.05 -39.88
CA GLU A 525 9.93 -0.88 -40.04
C GLU A 525 8.74 -0.39 -39.18
N PRO A 526 8.89 -0.04 -37.90
CA PRO A 526 7.77 0.44 -37.08
C PRO A 526 7.19 1.75 -37.61
N LEU A 527 8.05 2.65 -38.10
CA LEU A 527 7.61 3.92 -38.67
C LEU A 527 6.91 3.71 -40.03
N SER A 528 7.40 2.80 -40.87
CA SER A 528 6.75 2.41 -42.13
C SER A 528 5.36 1.80 -41.90
N ASN A 529 5.24 0.86 -40.96
CA ASN A 529 3.95 0.26 -40.59
C ASN A 529 2.96 1.30 -40.05
N LYS A 530 3.45 2.26 -39.26
CA LYS A 530 2.63 3.32 -38.71
C LYS A 530 2.14 4.30 -39.78
N ILE A 531 2.96 4.60 -40.79
CA ILE A 531 2.57 5.38 -41.97
C ILE A 531 1.44 4.67 -42.73
N SER A 532 1.60 3.37 -43.03
CA SER A 532 0.57 2.58 -43.75
C SER A 532 -0.76 2.51 -43.00
N SER A 533 -0.75 2.31 -41.68
CA SER A 533 -1.96 2.25 -40.86
C SER A 533 -2.74 3.58 -40.89
N ILE A 534 -2.05 4.72 -40.87
CA ILE A 534 -2.71 6.04 -40.92
C ILE A 534 -3.30 6.29 -42.31
N GLU A 535 -2.64 5.83 -43.39
CA GLU A 535 -3.16 5.92 -44.75
C GLU A 535 -4.46 5.10 -44.93
N ASP A 536 -4.52 3.89 -44.34
CA ASP A 536 -5.72 3.04 -44.36
C ASP A 536 -6.88 3.65 -43.56
N ASP A 537 -6.61 4.26 -42.40
CA ASP A 537 -7.62 4.91 -41.56
C ASP A 537 -8.29 6.10 -42.29
N ILE A 538 -7.51 6.93 -42.99
CA ILE A 538 -8.03 8.06 -43.77
C ILE A 538 -9.00 7.57 -44.86
N THR A 539 -8.66 6.48 -45.57
CA THR A 539 -9.51 5.95 -46.66
C THR A 539 -10.82 5.32 -46.19
N ASN A 540 -10.90 4.86 -44.94
CA ASN A 540 -12.11 4.25 -44.37
C ASN A 540 -13.10 5.31 -43.83
N ILE A 541 -12.63 6.49 -43.44
CA ILE A 541 -13.47 7.56 -42.89
C ILE A 541 -14.35 8.23 -43.97
N ASP A 542 -13.90 8.29 -45.21
CA ASP A 542 -14.63 8.91 -46.33
C ASP A 542 -15.96 8.20 -46.72
N LYS A 543 -16.27 7.04 -46.12
CA LYS A 543 -17.42 6.20 -46.49
C LYS A 543 -18.68 6.33 -45.60
N VAL A 544 -18.68 7.13 -44.53
CA VAL A 544 -19.81 7.22 -43.57
C VAL A 544 -20.33 8.66 -43.42
N SER A 545 -21.44 9.00 -44.11
CA SER A 545 -22.10 10.32 -44.09
C SER A 545 -23.54 10.27 -43.59
N ASP A 546 -23.83 10.97 -42.47
CA ASP A 546 -24.90 12.00 -42.30
C ASP A 546 -25.06 12.37 -40.79
N PHE A 547 -25.02 13.67 -40.45
CA PHE A 547 -24.88 14.20 -39.08
C PHE A 547 -25.99 15.22 -38.70
N ASP A 548 -26.58 15.11 -37.50
CA ASP A 548 -27.59 16.02 -36.94
C ASP A 548 -27.00 16.99 -35.89
N LYS A 549 -26.88 18.27 -36.28
CA LYS A 549 -26.31 19.36 -35.46
C LYS A 549 -27.12 19.72 -34.21
N ASP A 550 -28.44 19.46 -34.18
CA ASP A 550 -29.29 19.88 -33.07
C ASP A 550 -29.10 18.96 -31.84
N LEU A 551 -28.87 17.67 -32.09
CA LEU A 551 -28.60 16.67 -31.05
C LEU A 551 -27.29 16.98 -30.30
N TYR A 552 -26.23 17.32 -31.02
CA TYR A 552 -24.93 17.65 -30.43
C TYR A 552 -25.00 18.86 -29.49
N LYS A 553 -25.72 19.91 -29.88
CA LYS A 553 -25.85 21.13 -29.06
C LYS A 553 -26.52 20.83 -27.71
N LYS A 554 -27.57 19.99 -27.72
CA LYS A 554 -28.28 19.58 -26.50
C LYS A 554 -27.41 18.73 -25.57
N LEU A 555 -26.61 17.80 -26.11
CA LEU A 555 -25.68 16.98 -25.30
C LEU A 555 -24.59 17.84 -24.61
N VAL A 556 -24.09 18.88 -25.28
CA VAL A 556 -23.12 19.82 -24.70
C VAL A 556 -23.74 20.65 -23.57
N GLU A 557 -24.99 21.11 -23.73
CA GLU A 557 -25.71 21.85 -22.68
C GLU A 557 -25.94 20.96 -21.44
N ILE A 558 -26.33 19.71 -21.64
CA ILE A 558 -26.51 18.73 -20.57
C ILE A 558 -25.19 18.43 -19.83
N SER A 559 -24.10 18.22 -20.57
CA SER A 559 -22.78 17.96 -19.96
C SER A 559 -22.31 19.13 -19.07
N LYS A 560 -22.57 20.38 -19.50
CA LYS A 560 -22.28 21.57 -18.69
C LYS A 560 -23.15 21.66 -17.44
N ALA A 561 -24.43 21.32 -17.56
CA ALA A 561 -25.36 21.30 -16.43
C ALA A 561 -24.94 20.24 -15.38
N LEU A 562 -24.54 19.04 -15.82
CA LEU A 562 -24.02 17.99 -14.93
C LEU A 562 -22.73 18.42 -14.23
N HIS A 563 -21.75 18.97 -14.97
CA HIS A 563 -20.50 19.47 -14.39
C HIS A 563 -20.71 20.56 -13.34
N ASN A 564 -21.60 21.52 -13.60
CA ASN A 564 -21.91 22.59 -12.65
C ASN A 564 -22.52 22.03 -11.36
N ASN A 565 -23.40 21.04 -11.47
CA ASN A 565 -23.99 20.36 -10.32
C ASN A 565 -22.94 19.62 -9.49
N VAL A 566 -22.04 18.86 -10.12
CA VAL A 566 -20.92 18.18 -9.43
C VAL A 566 -20.01 19.19 -8.73
N ARG A 567 -19.66 20.30 -9.40
CA ARG A 567 -18.84 21.36 -8.82
C ARG A 567 -19.47 22.01 -7.58
N ASN A 568 -20.79 22.12 -7.52
CA ASN A 568 -21.49 22.70 -6.37
C ASN A 568 -21.40 21.82 -5.10
N VAL A 569 -21.08 20.53 -5.24
CA VAL A 569 -20.96 19.57 -4.14
C VAL A 569 -19.54 19.02 -3.95
N SER A 570 -18.57 19.41 -4.78
CA SER A 570 -17.19 18.89 -4.74
C SER A 570 -16.49 19.15 -3.41
N ASP A 571 -16.75 20.31 -2.80
CA ASP A 571 -16.14 20.72 -1.53
C ASP A 571 -16.64 19.85 -0.36
N LEU A 572 -17.85 19.28 -0.47
CA LEU A 572 -18.40 18.33 0.50
C LEU A 572 -17.78 16.94 0.33
N CYS A 573 -17.41 16.57 -0.90
CA CYS A 573 -16.84 15.27 -1.23
C CYS A 573 -15.36 15.16 -0.83
N ASN A 574 -14.61 16.27 -0.76
CA ASN A 574 -13.18 16.30 -0.41
C ASN A 574 -12.90 16.33 1.10
N ILE A 575 -13.92 16.11 1.94
CA ILE A 575 -13.74 16.02 3.38
C ILE A 575 -13.12 14.63 3.68
N GLU A 576 -11.80 14.57 3.82
CA GLU A 576 -11.12 13.43 4.47
C GLU A 576 -11.76 13.17 5.83
N HIS A 577 -11.86 11.91 6.24
CA HIS A 577 -12.44 11.51 7.53
C HIS A 577 -11.86 12.39 8.62
N ILE A 578 -12.64 13.35 9.10
CA ILE A 578 -12.21 14.18 10.20
C ILE A 578 -12.27 13.26 11.41
N GLU A 579 -11.11 12.79 11.89
CA GLU A 579 -10.93 12.41 13.29
C GLU A 579 -11.19 13.67 14.11
N GLN A 580 -12.47 13.91 14.37
CA GLN A 580 -12.96 15.07 15.06
C GLN A 580 -13.06 14.69 16.53
N ALA A 581 -12.26 15.37 17.36
CA ALA A 581 -12.33 15.23 18.82
C ALA A 581 -13.79 15.33 19.29
N PHE A 582 -14.20 14.41 20.16
CA PHE A 582 -15.58 14.31 20.63
C PHE A 582 -16.01 15.61 21.33
N PRO A 583 -17.25 16.06 21.14
CA PRO A 583 -17.76 17.26 21.78
C PRO A 583 -17.83 17.05 23.29
N GLN A 584 -17.02 17.80 24.05
CA GLN A 584 -17.15 17.85 25.51
C GLN A 584 -18.41 18.63 25.88
N TYR A 585 -19.31 18.02 26.67
CA TYR A 585 -20.45 18.70 27.26
C TYR A 585 -19.94 19.65 28.36
N ALA A 586 -19.80 20.93 28.03
CA ALA A 586 -19.45 21.97 29.00
C ALA A 586 -20.69 22.74 29.42
N LYS A 587 -21.06 22.69 30.72
CA LYS A 587 -21.95 23.69 31.32
C LYS A 587 -21.32 25.06 31.07
N ARG A 588 -22.00 25.93 30.31
CA ARG A 588 -21.47 27.24 29.87
C ARG A 588 -20.85 28.01 31.05
N LYS A 589 -19.53 28.17 31.01
CA LYS A 589 -18.85 29.41 31.42
C LYS A 589 -17.93 29.84 30.27
N SER A 590 -18.10 31.10 29.89
CA SER A 590 -17.25 31.80 28.92
C SER A 590 -15.78 31.70 29.32
N TYR A 591 -14.86 31.47 28.38
CA TYR A 591 -13.79 32.41 28.04
C TYR A 591 -13.08 31.98 26.75
N ALA A 592 -12.60 32.97 26.02
CA ALA A 592 -12.09 32.89 24.67
C ALA A 592 -10.71 32.21 24.55
N ARG A 593 -10.48 31.66 23.37
CA ARG A 593 -9.31 30.94 22.90
C ARG A 593 -8.19 31.92 22.51
N GLU A 594 -6.94 31.60 22.82
CA GLU A 594 -5.79 32.04 22.02
C GLU A 594 -5.23 30.83 21.25
N LYS A 595 -5.00 31.03 19.95
CA LYS A 595 -4.35 30.07 19.04
C LYS A 595 -2.84 30.24 19.19
N SER A 596 -2.11 29.19 19.57
CA SER A 596 -0.66 29.15 19.39
C SER A 596 -0.30 28.62 18.00
N ILE A 597 0.64 29.31 17.37
CA ILE A 597 1.26 29.04 16.08
C ILE A 597 1.97 27.67 16.10
N VAL A 598 1.86 26.92 14.99
CA VAL A 598 2.54 25.63 14.78
C VAL A 598 4.04 25.87 14.59
N PHE A 599 4.84 25.52 15.60
CA PHE A 599 6.26 25.23 15.42
C PHE A 599 6.39 23.74 15.07
N ALA A 600 6.97 23.41 13.91
CA ALA A 600 7.39 22.04 13.63
C ALA A 600 8.50 21.68 14.64
N ASN A 601 8.24 20.71 15.50
CA ASN A 601 9.11 20.33 16.60
C ASN A 601 10.41 19.69 16.07
N LEU A 602 11.53 20.42 16.12
CA LEU A 602 12.86 19.94 15.72
C LEU A 602 13.24 18.64 16.44
N PHE A 603 12.81 18.47 17.70
CA PHE A 603 13.03 17.23 18.45
C PHE A 603 12.34 16.04 17.79
N LEU A 604 11.10 16.21 17.35
CA LEU A 604 10.36 15.15 16.65
C LEU A 604 11.02 14.78 15.31
N GLN A 605 11.56 15.78 14.60
CA GLN A 605 12.33 15.54 13.37
C GLN A 605 13.64 14.78 13.65
N MET A 606 14.35 15.11 14.73
CA MET A 606 15.57 14.41 15.13
C MET A 606 15.29 12.98 15.60
N CYS A 607 14.21 12.75 16.36
CA CYS A 607 13.76 11.41 16.75
C CYS A 607 13.44 10.54 15.52
N ASN A 608 12.72 11.08 14.54
CA ASN A 608 12.42 10.34 13.30
C ASN A 608 13.70 9.95 12.55
N ARG A 609 14.68 10.87 12.44
CA ARG A 609 15.99 10.57 11.82
C ARG A 609 16.80 9.53 12.60
N PHE A 610 16.65 9.46 13.92
CA PHE A 610 17.31 8.46 14.75
C PHE A 610 16.78 7.04 14.47
N TYR A 611 15.45 6.86 14.49
CA TYR A 611 14.82 5.56 14.19
C TYR A 611 15.11 5.10 12.76
N GLU A 612 15.06 6.03 11.81
CA GLU A 612 15.51 5.81 10.44
C GLU A 612 16.96 5.28 10.38
N SER A 613 17.90 5.92 11.07
CA SER A 613 19.30 5.47 11.09
C SER A 613 19.45 4.09 11.74
N MET A 614 18.72 3.82 12.83
CA MET A 614 18.72 2.49 13.47
C MET A 614 18.24 1.41 12.50
N PHE A 615 17.18 1.67 11.72
CA PHE A 615 16.66 0.74 10.73
C PHE A 615 17.73 0.33 9.71
N HIS A 616 18.39 1.29 9.08
CA HIS A 616 19.43 1.02 8.08
C HIS A 616 20.64 0.31 8.68
N ASN A 617 21.14 0.80 9.83
CA ASN A 617 22.31 0.20 10.49
C ASN A 617 22.04 -1.24 10.93
N TYR A 618 20.85 -1.53 11.47
CA TYR A 618 20.50 -2.88 11.88
C TYR A 618 20.39 -3.82 10.67
N TYR A 619 19.76 -3.36 9.58
CA TYR A 619 19.66 -4.13 8.34
C TYR A 619 21.04 -4.48 7.77
N PHE A 620 21.95 -3.49 7.68
CA PHE A 620 23.34 -3.73 7.26
C PHE A 620 24.09 -4.68 8.18
N LYS A 621 23.89 -4.58 9.50
CA LYS A 621 24.48 -5.50 10.47
C LYS A 621 24.06 -6.93 10.19
N LYS A 622 22.77 -7.18 9.89
CA LYS A 622 22.29 -8.52 9.52
C LYS A 622 22.87 -9.02 8.21
N LEU A 623 22.90 -8.17 7.18
CA LEU A 623 23.53 -8.52 5.92
C LEU A 623 25.03 -8.84 6.06
N ALA A 624 25.74 -8.15 6.96
CA ALA A 624 27.16 -8.38 7.22
C ALA A 624 27.45 -9.71 7.93
N ILE A 625 26.47 -10.24 8.69
CA ILE A 625 26.56 -11.59 9.29
C ILE A 625 26.48 -12.65 8.18
N LEU A 626 25.55 -12.46 7.23
CA LEU A 626 25.30 -13.40 6.13
C LEU A 626 26.37 -13.36 5.02
N SER A 627 26.89 -12.18 4.68
CA SER A 627 27.94 -12.04 3.66
C SER A 627 28.97 -10.96 4.02
N LYS A 628 30.24 -11.29 3.82
CA LYS A 628 31.37 -10.35 4.00
C LYS A 628 31.68 -9.53 2.75
N ASN A 629 30.94 -9.74 1.65
CA ASN A 629 31.17 -9.00 0.41
C ASN A 629 30.81 -7.52 0.59
N ASN A 630 31.65 -6.64 0.05
CA ASN A 630 31.40 -5.19 0.11
C ASN A 630 30.15 -4.78 -0.68
N LYS A 631 29.83 -5.54 -1.73
CA LYS A 631 28.60 -5.43 -2.51
C LYS A 631 27.83 -6.73 -2.37
N LYS A 632 26.55 -6.65 -2.03
CA LYS A 632 25.73 -7.82 -1.69
C LYS A 632 24.57 -8.00 -2.67
N SER A 633 24.38 -9.22 -3.14
CA SER A 633 23.19 -9.62 -3.91
C SER A 633 22.13 -10.23 -3.00
N ILE A 634 20.92 -9.67 -3.04
CA ILE A 634 19.79 -10.08 -2.22
C ILE A 634 18.68 -10.56 -3.14
N VAL A 635 18.21 -11.79 -2.96
CA VAL A 635 16.97 -12.27 -3.59
C VAL A 635 15.83 -11.96 -2.65
N LEU A 636 14.99 -10.98 -3.01
CA LEU A 636 13.82 -10.56 -2.24
C LEU A 636 12.57 -11.27 -2.77
N ILE A 637 11.97 -12.10 -1.92
CA ILE A 637 10.77 -12.89 -2.25
C ILE A 637 9.57 -12.28 -1.53
N ASP A 638 8.59 -11.82 -2.31
CA ASP A 638 7.32 -11.28 -1.82
C ASP A 638 6.14 -12.14 -2.34
N GLN A 639 5.22 -12.51 -1.45
CA GLN A 639 4.19 -13.49 -1.76
C GLN A 639 2.87 -12.86 -2.27
N ASN A 640 2.45 -11.69 -1.76
CA ASN A 640 1.17 -11.05 -2.13
C ASN A 640 1.28 -9.66 -2.78
N PHE A 641 2.41 -9.36 -3.42
CA PHE A 641 2.60 -8.16 -4.26
C PHE A 641 2.24 -6.83 -3.58
N GLY A 642 3.23 -6.18 -2.97
CA GLY A 642 3.13 -4.76 -2.58
C GLY A 642 4.00 -4.38 -1.39
N ASN A 643 4.41 -5.36 -0.60
CA ASN A 643 5.24 -5.15 0.58
C ASN A 643 6.69 -4.82 0.22
N HIS A 644 7.22 -5.39 -0.87
CA HIS A 644 8.55 -5.07 -1.37
C HIS A 644 8.71 -3.59 -1.74
N PHE A 645 7.68 -2.93 -2.29
CA PHE A 645 7.72 -1.50 -2.61
C PHE A 645 7.90 -0.67 -1.33
N SER A 646 7.11 -0.98 -0.32
CA SER A 646 7.12 -0.34 1.00
C SER A 646 8.48 -0.49 1.69
N PHE A 647 9.10 -1.67 1.57
CA PHE A 647 10.44 -1.94 2.10
C PHE A 647 11.55 -1.21 1.32
N LEU A 648 11.56 -1.37 -0.01
CA LEU A 648 12.61 -0.80 -0.89
C LEU A 648 12.57 0.72 -0.93
N SER A 649 11.38 1.34 -0.89
CA SER A 649 11.25 2.79 -0.81
C SER A 649 11.78 3.36 0.51
N ARG A 650 11.55 2.68 1.65
CA ARG A 650 12.10 3.09 2.96
C ARG A 650 13.61 2.93 3.02
N LEU A 651 14.13 1.84 2.47
CA LEU A 651 15.56 1.49 2.53
C LEU A 651 16.40 2.31 1.53
N LEU A 652 15.94 2.43 0.27
CA LEU A 652 16.72 3.07 -0.79
C LEU A 652 16.45 4.58 -0.86
N ARG A 653 15.34 5.07 -0.31
CA ARG A 653 14.93 6.49 -0.39
C ARG A 653 15.04 7.05 -1.81
N PRO A 654 14.37 6.42 -2.78
CA PRO A 654 14.34 6.92 -4.16
C PRO A 654 13.79 8.35 -4.20
N ASP A 655 14.18 9.12 -5.22
CA ASP A 655 13.49 10.37 -5.53
C ASP A 655 12.05 10.10 -6.03
N ASN A 656 11.25 11.16 -6.22
CA ASN A 656 9.84 11.00 -6.57
C ASN A 656 9.63 10.28 -7.92
N GLU A 657 10.56 10.42 -8.88
CA GLU A 657 10.49 9.76 -10.18
C GLU A 657 10.82 8.26 -10.05
N ASP A 658 11.89 7.95 -9.31
CA ASP A 658 12.30 6.57 -9.00
C ASP A 658 11.25 5.84 -8.14
N ALA A 659 10.56 6.55 -7.24
CA ALA A 659 9.49 6.00 -6.41
C ALA A 659 8.23 5.65 -7.22
N GLU A 660 7.74 6.56 -8.07
CA GLU A 660 6.59 6.27 -8.96
C GLU A 660 6.92 5.14 -9.95
N ARG A 661 8.16 5.10 -10.44
CA ARG A 661 8.62 4.02 -11.31
C ARG A 661 8.69 2.68 -10.57
N LEU A 662 9.21 2.64 -9.34
CA LEU A 662 9.24 1.42 -8.52
C LEU A 662 7.82 0.87 -8.26
N ARG A 663 6.81 1.76 -8.14
CA ARG A 663 5.40 1.39 -7.92
C ARG A 663 4.73 0.73 -9.12
N THR A 664 5.28 0.92 -10.33
CA THR A 664 4.70 0.45 -11.59
C THR A 664 5.40 -0.78 -12.17
N LEU A 665 6.47 -1.28 -11.53
CA LEU A 665 7.19 -2.48 -11.97
C LEU A 665 6.42 -3.77 -11.67
N GLU A 666 6.38 -4.68 -12.62
CA GLU A 666 5.88 -6.05 -12.42
C GLU A 666 7.03 -6.99 -12.07
N VAL A 667 6.87 -7.86 -11.07
CA VAL A 667 7.90 -8.87 -10.74
C VAL A 667 7.93 -9.98 -11.82
N PRO A 668 9.11 -10.53 -12.15
CA PRO A 668 10.41 -10.29 -11.53
C PRO A 668 11.19 -9.10 -12.11
N TYR A 669 11.91 -8.39 -11.25
CA TYR A 669 12.82 -7.30 -11.63
C TYR A 669 14.04 -7.21 -10.71
N VAL A 670 15.09 -6.50 -11.12
CA VAL A 670 16.31 -6.27 -10.34
C VAL A 670 16.55 -4.79 -10.11
N ILE A 671 16.97 -4.42 -8.89
CA ILE A 671 17.38 -3.08 -8.52
C ILE A 671 18.88 -3.03 -8.27
N ASN A 672 19.53 -2.00 -8.78
CA ASN A 672 20.96 -1.70 -8.65
C ASN A 672 21.87 -2.89 -9.00
N PRO A 673 21.68 -3.56 -10.16
CA PRO A 673 22.50 -4.70 -10.52
C PRO A 673 23.95 -4.33 -10.80
N GLN A 674 24.88 -5.13 -10.28
CA GLN A 674 26.32 -4.99 -10.57
C GLN A 674 26.66 -5.39 -12.00
N ASN A 675 25.97 -6.42 -12.48
CA ASN A 675 26.04 -6.88 -13.85
C ASN A 675 24.64 -6.90 -14.44
N PRO A 676 24.49 -6.48 -15.69
CA PRO A 676 23.22 -6.54 -16.37
C PRO A 676 22.65 -7.95 -16.34
N VAL A 677 21.42 -8.06 -15.84
CA VAL A 677 20.70 -9.31 -15.71
C VAL A 677 19.86 -9.48 -16.97
N LYS A 678 19.97 -10.64 -17.62
CA LYS A 678 19.13 -10.96 -18.77
C LYS A 678 17.79 -11.49 -18.29
N ASP A 679 16.77 -11.32 -19.13
CA ASP A 679 15.44 -11.91 -18.99
C ASP A 679 14.52 -11.31 -17.90
N ILE A 680 14.97 -10.26 -17.17
CA ILE A 680 14.14 -9.51 -16.21
C ILE A 680 14.39 -7.99 -16.26
N ASP A 681 13.40 -7.20 -15.83
CA ASP A 681 13.51 -5.74 -15.81
C ASP A 681 14.60 -5.28 -14.83
N SER A 682 15.52 -4.43 -15.27
CA SER A 682 16.61 -3.90 -14.46
C SER A 682 16.45 -2.41 -14.22
N TYR A 683 16.53 -2.00 -12.95
CA TYR A 683 16.38 -0.63 -12.52
C TYR A 683 17.55 -0.15 -11.66
N THR A 684 17.99 1.10 -11.84
CA THR A 684 19.04 1.71 -11.02
C THR A 684 18.44 2.92 -10.35
N ILE A 685 18.44 2.92 -9.02
CA ILE A 685 17.85 3.98 -8.19
C ILE A 685 18.98 4.86 -7.67
N LYS A 686 18.81 6.18 -7.78
CA LYS A 686 19.75 7.13 -7.16
C LYS A 686 19.34 7.37 -5.71
N GLY A 687 19.68 6.39 -4.87
CA GLY A 687 19.26 6.34 -3.47
C GLY A 687 20.37 5.90 -2.53
N GLU A 688 20.05 5.84 -1.24
CA GLU A 688 20.94 5.24 -0.24
C GLU A 688 21.23 3.78 -0.63
N PHE A 689 22.47 3.35 -0.44
CA PHE A 689 22.93 1.97 -0.69
C PHE A 689 22.88 1.50 -2.14
N SER A 690 22.70 2.41 -3.09
CA SER A 690 22.63 2.11 -4.52
C SER A 690 23.91 1.47 -5.10
N ASP A 691 25.07 1.79 -4.52
CA ASP A 691 26.35 1.20 -4.93
C ASP A 691 26.74 -0.07 -4.15
N THR A 692 25.99 -0.43 -3.11
CA THR A 692 26.33 -1.51 -2.17
C THR A 692 25.37 -2.69 -2.18
N LEU A 693 24.09 -2.49 -2.50
CA LEU A 693 23.07 -3.54 -2.50
C LEU A 693 22.46 -3.72 -3.89
N THR A 694 22.34 -4.97 -4.31
CA THR A 694 21.57 -5.38 -5.49
C THR A 694 20.39 -6.23 -5.03
N PHE A 695 19.16 -5.88 -5.42
CA PHE A 695 17.95 -6.64 -5.08
C PHE A 695 17.37 -7.32 -6.32
N TYR A 696 17.28 -8.64 -6.32
CA TYR A 696 16.50 -9.42 -7.27
C TYR A 696 15.12 -9.66 -6.65
N VAL A 697 14.11 -8.92 -7.11
CA VAL A 697 12.74 -9.00 -6.60
C VAL A 697 11.97 -10.02 -7.42
N ILE A 698 11.48 -11.06 -6.77
CA ILE A 698 10.69 -12.12 -7.37
C ILE A 698 9.38 -12.31 -6.60
N GLY A 699 8.33 -12.74 -7.30
CA GLY A 699 7.04 -13.03 -6.70
C GLY A 699 6.54 -14.43 -7.03
N ASN A 700 5.47 -14.86 -6.36
CA ASN A 700 4.91 -16.20 -6.51
C ASN A 700 4.09 -16.36 -7.81
N ASN A 701 4.73 -16.16 -8.97
CA ASN A 701 4.11 -16.20 -10.29
C ASN A 701 4.95 -17.00 -11.31
N GLU A 702 4.31 -17.39 -12.42
CA GLU A 702 4.96 -18.22 -13.45
C GLU A 702 6.18 -17.53 -14.09
N LYS A 703 6.14 -16.19 -14.26
CA LYS A 703 7.26 -15.40 -14.80
C LYS A 703 8.49 -15.55 -13.91
N SER A 704 8.35 -15.37 -12.60
CA SER A 704 9.45 -15.54 -11.63
C SER A 704 9.95 -16.98 -11.57
N LEU A 705 9.03 -17.96 -11.62
CA LEU A 705 9.40 -19.38 -11.63
C LEU A 705 10.24 -19.74 -12.87
N SER A 706 9.89 -19.18 -14.04
CA SER A 706 10.63 -19.39 -15.28
C SER A 706 12.04 -18.79 -15.22
N PHE A 707 12.18 -17.57 -14.67
CA PHE A 707 13.46 -16.90 -14.47
C PHE A 707 14.37 -17.70 -13.55
N VAL A 708 13.86 -18.14 -12.39
CA VAL A 708 14.62 -18.93 -11.42
C VAL A 708 15.05 -20.28 -12.01
N LYS A 709 14.19 -20.96 -12.79
CA LYS A 709 14.54 -22.24 -13.45
C LYS A 709 15.64 -22.11 -14.51
N SER A 710 15.79 -20.92 -15.09
CA SER A 710 16.75 -20.67 -16.17
C SER A 710 18.16 -20.28 -15.68
N GLY A 711 18.35 -20.04 -14.38
CA GLY A 711 19.59 -19.51 -13.82
C GLY A 711 19.97 -20.07 -12.45
N THR A 712 21.13 -19.66 -11.96
CA THR A 712 21.76 -20.03 -10.67
C THR A 712 21.47 -19.01 -9.57
N LEU A 713 20.34 -18.29 -9.66
CA LEU A 713 20.05 -17.08 -8.86
C LEU A 713 20.26 -17.29 -7.35
N PHE A 714 19.71 -18.37 -6.79
CA PHE A 714 19.81 -18.67 -5.35
C PHE A 714 21.23 -19.13 -4.94
N ASP A 715 21.94 -19.81 -5.85
CA ASP A 715 23.31 -20.27 -5.62
C ASP A 715 24.29 -19.09 -5.57
N GLU A 716 24.08 -18.07 -6.42
CA GLU A 716 24.91 -16.87 -6.54
C GLU A 716 24.51 -15.72 -5.62
N ALA A 717 23.31 -15.74 -5.05
CA ALA A 717 22.86 -14.75 -4.10
C ALA A 717 23.71 -14.78 -2.81
N ASP A 718 24.06 -13.61 -2.28
CA ASP A 718 24.65 -13.46 -0.95
C ASP A 718 23.60 -13.70 0.14
N VAL A 719 22.37 -13.23 -0.09
CA VAL A 719 21.26 -13.32 0.87
C VAL A 719 19.97 -13.72 0.15
N VAL A 720 19.25 -14.66 0.74
CA VAL A 720 17.87 -14.99 0.35
C VAL A 720 16.96 -14.35 1.39
N GLN A 721 16.29 -13.26 1.01
CA GLN A 721 15.38 -12.52 1.88
C GLN A 721 13.93 -12.87 1.55
N VAL A 722 13.21 -13.38 2.55
CA VAL A 722 11.80 -13.76 2.39
C VAL A 722 10.94 -12.84 3.25
N MET A 723 9.97 -12.19 2.62
CA MET A 723 8.97 -11.41 3.34
C MET A 723 7.85 -12.34 3.83
N ILE A 724 7.62 -12.33 5.13
CA ILE A 724 6.51 -13.00 5.81
C ILE A 724 5.46 -11.94 6.10
N GLU A 725 4.19 -12.18 5.76
CA GLU A 725 3.13 -11.17 5.88
C GLU A 725 2.32 -11.32 7.17
N ASP A 726 2.05 -12.57 7.58
CA ASP A 726 1.13 -12.90 8.67
C ASP A 726 1.83 -13.63 9.84
N LEU A 727 3.03 -13.18 10.26
CA LEU A 727 3.78 -13.85 11.34
C LEU A 727 2.98 -13.92 12.66
N HIS A 728 2.12 -12.94 12.93
CA HIS A 728 1.20 -12.93 14.08
C HIS A 728 0.11 -14.02 14.00
N ARG A 729 -0.10 -14.63 12.82
CA ARG A 729 -0.95 -15.81 12.59
C ARG A 729 -0.08 -16.96 12.08
N VAL A 730 0.74 -17.52 12.97
CA VAL A 730 1.77 -18.53 12.67
C VAL A 730 1.31 -19.62 11.70
N GLY A 731 0.12 -20.21 11.89
CA GLY A 731 -0.42 -21.22 10.98
C GLY A 731 -0.62 -20.74 9.54
N SER A 732 -1.04 -19.49 9.35
CA SER A 732 -1.17 -18.88 8.02
C SER A 732 0.21 -18.63 7.41
N ALA A 733 1.13 -18.05 8.18
CA ALA A 733 2.50 -17.83 7.74
C ALA A 733 3.20 -19.14 7.33
N LEU A 734 2.94 -20.24 8.04
CA LEU A 734 3.44 -21.57 7.71
C LEU A 734 2.89 -22.08 6.37
N VAL A 735 1.58 -21.99 6.16
CA VAL A 735 0.93 -22.42 4.91
C VAL A 735 1.46 -21.60 3.73
N ASP A 736 1.56 -20.29 3.89
CA ASP A 736 2.04 -19.40 2.83
C ASP A 736 3.52 -19.68 2.52
N LEU A 737 4.38 -19.84 3.53
CA LEU A 737 5.80 -20.14 3.37
C LEU A 737 6.10 -21.54 2.82
N VAL A 738 5.38 -22.57 3.28
CA VAL A 738 5.70 -23.98 2.99
C VAL A 738 4.88 -24.53 1.83
N GLU A 739 3.56 -24.34 1.86
CA GLU A 739 2.65 -24.99 0.91
C GLU A 739 2.45 -24.15 -0.36
N ARG A 740 2.39 -22.83 -0.22
CA ARG A 740 2.04 -21.93 -1.33
C ARG A 740 3.23 -21.30 -2.02
N ASN A 741 4.38 -21.18 -1.35
CA ASN A 741 5.57 -20.59 -1.93
C ASN A 741 6.26 -21.55 -2.92
N GLN A 742 6.19 -21.23 -4.21
CA GLN A 742 6.80 -22.04 -5.28
C GLN A 742 8.33 -22.18 -5.17
N PHE A 743 8.98 -21.35 -4.36
CA PHE A 743 10.44 -21.35 -4.13
C PHE A 743 10.84 -22.00 -2.80
N PHE A 744 9.92 -22.61 -2.04
CA PHE A 744 10.21 -23.18 -0.72
C PHE A 744 11.39 -24.17 -0.72
N ASP A 745 11.48 -25.04 -1.73
CA ASP A 745 12.61 -25.97 -1.88
C ASP A 745 13.96 -25.24 -2.05
N HIS A 746 13.99 -24.13 -2.79
CA HIS A 746 15.18 -23.30 -2.93
C HIS A 746 15.52 -22.58 -1.62
N ILE A 747 14.51 -22.06 -0.92
CA ILE A 747 14.66 -21.41 0.39
C ILE A 747 15.25 -22.41 1.40
N LYS A 748 14.70 -23.62 1.50
CA LYS A 748 15.16 -24.65 2.45
C LYS A 748 16.59 -25.12 2.17
N ARG A 749 16.99 -25.25 0.89
CA ARG A 749 18.37 -25.62 0.51
C ARG A 749 19.39 -24.55 0.85
N HIS A 750 19.01 -23.27 0.82
CA HIS A 750 19.87 -22.11 1.06
C HIS A 750 19.63 -21.47 2.43
N LYS A 751 19.26 -22.28 3.43
CA LYS A 751 18.91 -21.80 4.77
C LYS A 751 20.06 -21.08 5.50
N ASP A 752 21.31 -21.33 5.09
CA ASP A 752 22.52 -20.67 5.56
C ASP A 752 22.65 -19.20 5.09
N LYS A 753 21.91 -18.82 4.04
CA LYS A 753 21.87 -17.46 3.48
C LYS A 753 20.57 -16.71 3.83
N LEU A 754 19.73 -17.28 4.69
CA LEU A 754 18.35 -16.87 4.87
C LEU A 754 18.20 -15.67 5.80
N LEU A 755 17.47 -14.66 5.32
CA LEU A 755 16.98 -13.53 6.11
C LEU A 755 15.45 -13.46 6.06
N LEU A 756 14.80 -13.81 7.16
CA LEU A 756 13.34 -13.70 7.26
C LEU A 756 12.96 -12.28 7.69
N THR A 757 12.06 -11.66 6.95
CA THR A 757 11.64 -10.27 7.16
C THR A 757 10.16 -10.20 7.50
N TYR A 758 9.80 -9.44 8.54
CA TYR A 758 8.41 -9.25 8.95
C TYR A 758 8.10 -7.75 9.17
N PRO A 759 7.23 -7.14 8.33
CA PRO A 759 6.92 -5.71 8.36
C PRO A 759 5.79 -5.30 9.33
N GLY A 760 5.35 -6.20 10.22
CA GLY A 760 4.23 -6.00 11.15
C GLY A 760 4.61 -6.09 12.62
N GLY A 761 5.75 -5.51 13.03
CA GLY A 761 6.24 -5.60 14.41
C GLY A 761 5.20 -5.15 15.46
N ALA A 762 4.31 -4.21 15.12
CA ALA A 762 3.31 -3.68 16.06
C ALA A 762 2.34 -4.73 16.61
N TYR A 763 2.14 -5.85 15.90
CA TYR A 763 1.29 -6.94 16.38
C TYR A 763 1.79 -7.60 17.68
N PHE A 764 3.07 -7.42 18.02
CA PHE A 764 3.70 -8.00 19.21
C PHE A 764 3.92 -7.00 20.36
N GLN A 765 3.21 -5.86 20.37
CA GLN A 765 3.30 -4.85 21.45
C GLN A 765 2.59 -5.27 22.76
N LYS A 766 2.90 -4.58 23.86
CA LYS A 766 2.17 -4.55 25.15
C LYS A 766 1.72 -5.95 25.64
N ALA A 767 2.69 -6.75 26.10
CA ALA A 767 2.54 -8.11 26.63
C ALA A 767 2.59 -9.27 25.62
N ARG A 768 3.03 -9.04 24.38
CA ARG A 768 3.17 -10.11 23.36
C ARG A 768 4.57 -10.24 22.77
N LEU A 769 5.55 -9.54 23.35
CA LEU A 769 6.95 -9.61 22.86
C LEU A 769 7.53 -11.01 23.11
N HIS A 770 7.23 -11.63 24.26
CA HIS A 770 7.65 -13.00 24.54
C HIS A 770 7.04 -14.00 23.54
N ILE A 771 5.74 -13.86 23.20
CA ILE A 771 5.03 -14.70 22.20
C ILE A 771 5.71 -14.66 20.83
N MET A 772 6.17 -13.48 20.41
CA MET A 772 6.94 -13.32 19.17
C MET A 772 8.13 -14.29 19.13
N VAL A 773 8.83 -14.45 20.25
CA VAL A 773 10.03 -15.28 20.38
C VAL A 773 9.67 -16.75 20.55
N ILE A 774 8.83 -17.09 21.52
CA ILE A 774 8.60 -18.49 21.94
C ILE A 774 7.60 -19.25 21.06
N GLU A 775 6.65 -18.55 20.43
CA GLU A 775 5.66 -19.15 19.54
C GLU A 775 5.97 -18.83 18.08
N ALA A 776 5.90 -17.54 17.70
CA ALA A 776 5.88 -17.20 16.28
C ALA A 776 7.20 -17.50 15.56
N ILE A 777 8.31 -16.94 16.04
CA ILE A 777 9.63 -17.16 15.45
C ILE A 777 10.08 -18.62 15.66
N SER A 778 9.82 -19.18 16.85
CA SER A 778 10.15 -20.56 17.19
C SER A 778 9.54 -21.56 16.20
N GLU A 779 8.23 -21.50 15.93
CA GLU A 779 7.56 -22.42 15.00
C GLU A 779 8.07 -22.28 13.56
N ILE A 780 8.39 -21.06 13.11
CA ILE A 780 8.95 -20.86 11.78
C ILE A 780 10.37 -21.43 11.68
N ASN A 781 11.20 -21.23 12.70
CA ASN A 781 12.58 -21.74 12.73
C ASN A 781 12.61 -23.28 12.66
N LYS A 782 11.65 -23.98 13.28
CA LYS A 782 11.55 -25.46 13.26
C LYS A 782 11.51 -26.05 11.84
N ILE A 783 10.93 -25.34 10.87
CA ILE A 783 10.85 -25.79 9.47
C ILE A 783 12.25 -25.96 8.84
N PHE A 784 13.21 -25.18 9.33
CA PHE A 784 14.59 -25.13 8.82
C PHE A 784 15.54 -26.03 9.61
N ASP A 785 14.99 -27.02 10.32
CA ASP A 785 15.74 -28.02 11.10
C ASP A 785 16.67 -27.36 12.15
N ASP A 786 16.16 -26.34 12.85
CA ASP A 786 16.86 -25.55 13.87
C ASP A 786 18.19 -24.92 13.41
N ALA A 787 18.33 -24.65 12.11
CA ALA A 787 19.41 -23.81 11.60
C ALA A 787 19.34 -22.41 12.22
N GLU A 788 20.49 -21.74 12.37
CA GLU A 788 20.52 -20.36 12.85
C GLU A 788 19.93 -19.42 11.80
N ILE A 789 18.63 -19.12 11.92
CA ILE A 789 17.92 -18.23 11.01
C ILE A 789 17.99 -16.79 11.52
N HIS A 790 18.33 -15.88 10.61
CA HIS A 790 18.36 -14.45 10.91
C HIS A 790 17.03 -13.79 10.58
N TRP A 791 16.64 -12.86 11.46
CA TRP A 791 15.38 -12.13 11.38
C TRP A 791 15.62 -10.63 11.24
N PHE A 792 14.72 -9.99 10.48
CA PHE A 792 14.58 -8.55 10.35
C PHE A 792 13.12 -8.13 10.51
N ILE A 793 12.75 -7.75 11.73
CA ILE A 793 11.38 -7.46 12.17
C ILE A 793 11.24 -5.96 12.37
N TYR A 794 10.23 -5.34 11.77
CA TYR A 794 10.04 -3.91 11.87
C TYR A 794 8.58 -3.47 11.79
N GLU A 795 8.31 -2.24 12.22
CA GLU A 795 7.07 -1.51 11.98
C GLU A 795 7.44 -0.08 11.57
N GLY A 796 7.18 0.32 10.31
CA GLY A 796 7.71 1.59 9.81
C GLY A 796 9.25 1.64 9.88
N PHE A 797 9.82 2.50 10.73
CA PHE A 797 11.26 2.55 11.05
C PHE A 797 11.61 1.97 12.42
N GLU A 798 10.64 1.43 13.16
CA GLU A 798 10.86 0.81 14.46
C GLU A 798 11.50 -0.56 14.30
N VAL A 799 12.73 -0.73 14.79
CA VAL A 799 13.52 -1.97 14.67
C VAL A 799 13.92 -2.59 16.00
N ARG A 800 13.51 -1.99 17.13
CA ARG A 800 13.84 -2.48 18.47
C ARG A 800 13.30 -3.87 18.79
N TYR A 801 12.29 -4.36 18.04
CA TYR A 801 11.85 -5.77 18.09
C TYR A 801 13.00 -6.76 17.86
N ASN A 802 13.93 -6.42 16.96
CA ASN A 802 15.08 -7.29 16.72
C ASN A 802 16.06 -7.30 17.88
N HIS A 803 16.25 -6.17 18.55
CA HIS A 803 17.11 -6.09 19.73
C HIS A 803 16.52 -6.90 20.89
N PHE A 804 15.20 -6.83 21.07
CA PHE A 804 14.49 -7.68 22.02
C PHE A 804 14.71 -9.16 21.72
N TYR A 805 14.51 -9.58 20.46
CA TYR A 805 14.74 -10.96 20.02
C TYR A 805 16.18 -11.43 20.29
N GLU A 806 17.19 -10.63 19.95
CA GLU A 806 18.60 -11.00 20.17
C GLU A 806 18.96 -11.15 21.65
N ILE A 807 18.47 -10.26 22.51
CA ILE A 807 18.69 -10.37 23.97
C ILE A 807 17.98 -11.62 24.50
N SER A 808 16.74 -11.87 24.04
CA SER A 808 15.93 -13.02 24.43
C SER A 808 16.59 -14.36 24.13
N ARG A 809 17.27 -14.48 22.98
CA ARG A 809 18.03 -15.71 22.63
C ARG A 809 19.15 -16.03 23.62
N GLY A 810 19.66 -15.02 24.35
CA GLY A 810 20.72 -15.16 25.32
C GLY A 810 20.26 -15.57 26.72
N ILE A 811 18.95 -15.54 27.00
CA ILE A 811 18.39 -15.76 28.33
C ILE A 811 18.65 -17.18 28.83
N THR A 812 18.09 -18.19 28.13
CA THR A 812 18.23 -19.60 28.53
C THR A 812 19.69 -20.09 28.48
N PRO A 813 20.50 -19.78 27.43
CA PRO A 813 21.88 -20.26 27.36
C PRO A 813 22.83 -19.66 28.41
N ASN A 814 22.60 -18.40 28.83
CA ASN A 814 23.48 -17.71 29.77
C ASN A 814 22.85 -17.51 31.16
N ASN A 815 21.65 -18.05 31.40
CA ASN A 815 20.89 -17.91 32.65
C ASN A 815 20.81 -16.44 33.11
N LEU A 816 20.36 -15.57 32.21
CA LEU A 816 20.24 -14.13 32.46
C LEU A 816 18.92 -13.83 33.18
N GLU A 817 18.98 -12.98 34.20
CA GLU A 817 17.76 -12.45 34.83
C GLU A 817 17.17 -11.29 34.00
N PRO A 818 15.89 -10.92 34.20
CA PRO A 818 15.26 -9.81 33.47
C PRO A 818 16.01 -8.48 33.62
N GLU A 819 16.59 -8.21 34.80
CA GLU A 819 17.41 -7.03 35.05
C GLU A 819 18.71 -7.05 34.24
N ASP A 820 19.33 -8.21 34.04
CA ASP A 820 20.52 -8.36 33.19
C ASP A 820 20.18 -8.05 31.73
N CYS A 821 19.01 -8.52 31.27
CA CYS A 821 18.50 -8.27 29.93
C CYS A 821 18.19 -6.78 29.70
N LEU A 822 17.57 -6.11 30.69
CA LEU A 822 17.34 -4.67 30.65
C LEU A 822 18.67 -3.89 30.67
N ASN A 823 19.68 -4.33 31.42
CA ASN A 823 21.01 -3.73 31.40
C ASN A 823 21.68 -3.89 30.03
N MET A 824 21.52 -5.05 29.39
CA MET A 824 21.98 -5.27 28.00
C MET A 824 21.25 -4.37 26.99
N TRP A 825 19.98 -4.04 27.23
CA TRP A 825 19.24 -3.06 26.43
C TRP A 825 19.80 -1.64 26.60
N LYS A 826 19.98 -1.20 27.85
CA LYS A 826 20.49 0.13 28.21
C LYS A 826 21.93 0.35 27.69
N THR A 827 22.78 -0.68 27.73
CA THR A 827 24.16 -0.62 27.22
C THR A 827 24.24 -0.50 25.69
N GLN A 828 23.19 -0.86 24.97
CA GLN A 828 23.06 -0.61 23.53
C GLN A 828 22.54 0.81 23.21
N TYR A 829 22.33 1.66 24.23
CA TYR A 829 21.80 3.02 24.10
C TYR A 829 20.44 3.09 23.37
N LEU A 830 19.63 2.05 23.50
CA LEU A 830 18.30 1.98 22.91
C LEU A 830 17.29 2.79 23.76
N PRO A 831 16.42 3.60 23.14
CA PRO A 831 15.38 4.35 23.86
C PRO A 831 14.43 3.43 24.66
N LEU A 832 14.00 3.92 25.82
CA LEU A 832 13.01 3.31 26.70
C LEU A 832 11.70 4.10 26.67
N ASP A 833 11.10 4.16 25.49
CA ASP A 833 9.77 4.73 25.23
C ASP A 833 8.86 3.65 24.60
N GLU A 834 7.56 3.93 24.54
CA GLU A 834 6.58 3.02 23.95
C GLU A 834 7.02 2.54 22.55
N PRO A 835 6.96 1.22 22.24
CA PRO A 835 6.37 0.15 23.05
C PRO A 835 7.37 -0.58 23.99
N PHE A 836 8.62 -0.12 24.12
CA PHE A 836 9.69 -0.76 24.88
C PHE A 836 10.05 0.02 26.15
N THR A 837 9.05 0.29 27.00
CA THR A 837 9.29 0.92 28.31
C THR A 837 10.06 -0.02 29.24
N GLU A 838 10.70 0.54 30.27
CA GLU A 838 11.45 -0.24 31.26
C GLU A 838 10.59 -1.35 31.91
N ASP A 839 9.37 -0.99 32.34
CA ASP A 839 8.42 -1.93 32.92
C ASP A 839 8.01 -3.03 31.93
N THR A 840 7.72 -2.66 30.68
CA THR A 840 7.35 -3.63 29.64
C THR A 840 8.49 -4.60 29.35
N LEU A 841 9.73 -4.11 29.25
CA LEU A 841 10.87 -4.99 28.97
C LEU A 841 11.14 -5.96 30.12
N LEU A 842 11.09 -5.50 31.37
CA LEU A 842 11.26 -6.36 32.54
C LEU A 842 10.18 -7.46 32.59
N GLU A 843 8.92 -7.07 32.43
CA GLU A 843 7.81 -8.02 32.37
C GLU A 843 7.99 -9.05 31.24
N GLN A 844 8.37 -8.59 30.05
CA GLN A 844 8.49 -9.48 28.89
C GLN A 844 9.74 -10.36 28.90
N PHE A 845 10.84 -9.94 29.53
CA PHE A 845 11.98 -10.81 29.77
C PHE A 845 11.71 -11.84 30.86
N ALA A 846 10.90 -11.48 31.88
CA ALA A 846 10.48 -12.42 32.92
C ALA A 846 9.62 -13.58 32.39
N GLU A 847 8.84 -13.36 31.31
CA GLU A 847 8.10 -14.44 30.63
C GLU A 847 9.00 -15.37 29.78
N LEU A 848 10.28 -15.04 29.62
CA LEU A 848 11.26 -15.78 28.80
C LEU A 848 12.33 -16.52 29.61
N THR A 849 12.51 -16.12 30.88
CA THR A 849 13.31 -16.81 31.90
C THR A 849 12.53 -17.97 32.50
#